data_AF-A0A951XL73-F1
#
_entry.id   AF-A0A951XL73-F1
#
_cell.length_a   1.000
_cell.length_b   1.000
_cell.length_c   1.000
_cell.angle_alpha   90.00
_cell.angle_beta   90.00
_cell.angle_gamma   90.00
#
_symmetry.space_group_name_H-M   'P 1'
#
loop_
_entity.id
_entity.type
_entity.pdbx_description
1 polymer ?
#
loop_
_entity_poly.entity_id
_entity_poly.type
_entity_poly.pdbx_seq_one_letter_code
_entity_poly.pdbx_strand_id
1 'polypeptide(L)'
;MPLNSIGNRSQLQHATLEHTALAGKDQKANVGALRGPQGQQRTITLAQSHTIFGTVNGGTGGARKLSDLKLDGIPPQQIGTRRDQTVGQINALINAIEADRASNGGELSPQGQALREHVDLLGDAFAQLSEGPTVGDKLMARMEGLDTLQSSLAEHLKAGFDHLPEAVREQVQALCENLSAQTQDRISYLGHTVTDSPLSLAKMYESKAQFSEGAVRVIDQELARTDLTYDQRDRLTRARDDIFKARTETLRAKAMLTPGELGDPKEVVGKKPAKGLLGKLFAGEQNRARETHVHEMLTQHRTSLNTPKIDEQTMIQDTLKAVFNNAGLSTRELGHAFHQAMNDVLNKDQDWAPIVKEIQLQSGSETVLSYSETTPAGNFIEAYAGKGFNAHSSTEYTHAVNLAQTKLTDGQGEVLFSGMRHGVISAFGINAGDVRHMSDEELAPMVETLLPREMWARENERMVMLANSLDNIGIGGFDGDDAPQVGEISLKETLAAVRENPALVDAMRRQANANRAHETVLGTLLTDPQLMERALGGETVPVDILSISLLTPDNIRPMIKGAHENERQMVQDQMQAWQDVRGVQTFEVRDAEGQMRQITVDVRPVACNYGVNAGGVGSASWLAGGWDNVAGINGEAIGQLLGDDIESLTHGGMPGGLIGERMQALEERILMNRELLESALRIGDQEVADEKRAQLRLDEPKLAQARELTQQIAQIQQDGSYRIAGQEPYKMPTRLAVLAEMFDVKVMFNCKSGKDRTGELDAEIKHFKLQTNLTGKVPHYERTRSPSEIAQFHEVVTHSGNFEMQRLNTGYAGYKLLGVNSLYEQFGGQNKHDEITGNFLGLSGYTKS
;
A
#
# COMPACT_ATOMS: atom_id res chain seq x y z
N MET A 1 29.01 16.95 5.57
CA MET A 1 29.32 17.33 6.98
C MET A 1 29.10 16.10 7.84
N PRO A 2 29.88 15.87 8.91
CA PRO A 2 29.79 14.61 9.67
C PRO A 2 28.50 14.51 10.48
N LEU A 3 27.91 13.31 10.49
CA LEU A 3 26.75 12.94 11.29
C LEU A 3 27.19 12.67 12.74
N ASN A 4 26.62 13.38 13.73
CA ASN A 4 26.75 13.01 15.15
C ASN A 4 25.78 13.80 16.07
N SER A 5 24.46 13.72 15.82
CA SER A 5 23.43 14.08 16.83
C SER A 5 22.00 13.69 16.42
N ILE A 6 21.57 12.46 16.74
CA ILE A 6 20.15 12.13 16.88
C ILE A 6 19.92 11.56 18.27
N GLY A 7 19.77 12.48 19.23
CA GLY A 7 19.34 12.19 20.59
C GLY A 7 18.53 13.37 21.11
N ASN A 8 17.37 13.08 21.72
CA ASN A 8 16.38 14.03 22.23
C ASN A 8 15.79 15.04 21.22
N ARG A 9 14.50 14.84 20.89
CA ARG A 9 13.59 15.92 20.46
C ARG A 9 12.38 16.02 21.39
N SER A 10 12.63 16.44 22.63
CA SER A 10 11.67 17.28 23.36
C SER A 10 11.95 18.75 23.02
N GLN A 11 11.02 19.65 23.40
CA GLN A 11 10.99 21.08 23.07
C GLN A 11 10.58 21.41 21.62
N LEU A 12 9.28 21.62 21.42
CA LEU A 12 8.78 22.72 20.59
C LEU A 12 8.48 23.92 21.50
N GLN A 13 8.69 25.13 21.00
CA GLN A 13 8.66 26.35 21.79
C GLN A 13 7.24 26.94 21.90
N HIS A 14 6.95 27.64 23.00
CA HIS A 14 5.67 28.32 23.19
C HIS A 14 5.46 29.41 22.12
N ALA A 15 4.41 29.26 21.32
CA ALA A 15 3.86 30.34 20.51
C ALA A 15 2.80 31.09 21.33
N THR A 16 3.13 32.30 21.80
CA THR A 16 2.18 33.16 22.52
C THR A 16 1.17 33.74 21.54
N LEU A 17 -0.12 33.42 21.69
CA LEU A 17 -1.22 34.04 20.95
C LEU A 17 -2.16 34.77 21.93
N GLU A 18 -2.47 36.02 21.62
CA GLU A 18 -3.28 36.89 22.48
C GLU A 18 -4.78 36.60 22.30
N HIS A 19 -5.49 36.36 23.40
CA HIS A 19 -6.93 36.12 23.39
C HIS A 19 -7.72 37.41 23.15
N THR A 20 -8.20 37.62 21.92
CA THR A 20 -9.23 38.63 21.65
C THR A 20 -10.60 38.08 22.05
N ALA A 21 -11.09 38.47 23.23
CA ALA A 21 -12.37 38.00 23.75
C ALA A 21 -13.58 38.65 23.05
N LEU A 22 -14.55 37.84 22.62
CA LEU A 22 -15.90 38.27 22.23
C LEU A 22 -16.95 37.44 22.97
N ALA A 23 -17.79 38.12 23.75
CA ALA A 23 -18.83 37.48 24.55
C ALA A 23 -20.14 37.30 23.74
N GLY A 24 -20.63 36.06 23.66
CA GLY A 24 -21.96 35.70 23.17
C GLY A 24 -22.81 35.10 24.29
N LYS A 25 -24.12 35.32 24.28
CA LYS A 25 -25.04 34.96 25.39
C LYS A 25 -25.77 33.63 25.18
N ASP A 26 -26.31 33.14 26.28
CA ASP A 26 -27.23 32.02 26.40
C ASP A 26 -28.24 31.85 25.27
N GLN A 27 -28.48 30.59 24.89
CA GLN A 27 -29.84 30.11 24.64
C GLN A 27 -29.95 28.61 24.94
N LYS A 28 -30.97 28.23 25.72
CA LYS A 28 -31.27 26.83 26.05
C LYS A 28 -32.30 26.25 25.09
N ALA A 29 -32.04 25.00 24.68
CA ALA A 29 -32.99 23.95 24.31
C ALA A 29 -34.09 24.23 23.27
N ASN A 30 -34.15 23.38 22.25
CA ASN A 30 -35.35 22.56 22.03
C ASN A 30 -35.01 21.27 21.27
N VAL A 31 -35.73 20.19 21.58
CA VAL A 31 -35.61 18.90 20.87
C VAL A 31 -36.49 18.97 19.62
N GLY A 32 -35.91 18.69 18.44
CA GLY A 32 -36.58 18.84 17.14
C GLY A 32 -36.27 17.68 16.18
N ALA A 33 -37.28 17.22 15.44
CA ALA A 33 -37.27 15.98 14.68
C ALA A 33 -36.20 15.86 13.58
N LEU A 34 -35.74 14.63 13.35
CA LEU A 34 -34.85 14.21 12.26
C LEU A 34 -35.45 14.48 10.87
N ARG A 35 -35.10 15.62 10.24
CA ARG A 35 -34.92 15.81 8.78
C ARG A 35 -34.44 17.23 8.44
N GLY A 36 -33.13 17.40 8.30
CA GLY A 36 -32.55 18.58 7.66
C GLY A 36 -32.61 18.49 6.12
N PRO A 37 -32.51 19.63 5.39
CA PRO A 37 -32.35 19.64 3.94
C PRO A 37 -30.97 19.13 3.51
N GLN A 38 -30.84 18.73 2.25
CA GLN A 38 -29.58 18.26 1.67
C GLN A 38 -28.50 19.36 1.69
N GLY A 39 -27.24 19.01 2.02
CA GLY A 39 -26.07 19.83 1.74
C GLY A 39 -25.43 20.60 2.91
N GLN A 40 -25.79 20.34 4.17
CA GLN A 40 -24.98 20.82 5.30
C GLN A 40 -23.81 19.86 5.59
N GLN A 41 -22.61 20.26 5.19
CA GLN A 41 -21.36 19.57 5.56
C GLN A 41 -21.14 19.71 7.08
N ARG A 42 -20.61 18.66 7.72
CA ARG A 42 -20.20 18.68 9.15
C ARG A 42 -18.69 18.85 9.25
N THR A 43 -18.24 19.66 10.21
CA THR A 43 -16.83 19.87 10.54
C THR A 43 -16.61 19.52 12.01
N ILE A 44 -15.69 18.59 12.31
CA ILE A 44 -15.26 18.29 13.68
C ILE A 44 -13.96 19.04 13.96
N THR A 45 -13.89 19.77 15.07
CA THR A 45 -12.68 20.46 15.51
C THR A 45 -11.75 19.48 16.23
N LEU A 46 -10.68 19.03 15.57
CA LEU A 46 -9.66 18.20 16.20
C LEU A 46 -8.84 19.02 17.22
N ALA A 47 -8.71 18.52 18.45
CA ALA A 47 -7.86 19.11 19.48
C ALA A 47 -6.38 18.76 19.26
N GLN A 48 -5.46 19.60 19.73
CA GLN A 48 -4.02 19.32 19.67
C GLN A 48 -3.60 18.38 20.80
N SER A 49 -2.79 17.38 20.48
CA SER A 49 -2.43 16.24 21.33
C SER A 49 -1.60 16.60 22.57
N HIS A 50 -1.82 15.86 23.66
CA HIS A 50 -0.87 15.72 24.77
C HIS A 50 -0.54 14.24 24.97
N THR A 51 0.73 13.86 24.82
CA THR A 51 1.18 12.46 24.96
C THR A 51 1.42 12.12 26.43
N ILE A 52 0.71 11.11 26.95
CA ILE A 52 0.90 10.57 28.31
C ILE A 52 1.03 9.06 28.20
N PHE A 53 2.11 8.48 28.75
CA PHE A 53 2.32 7.04 28.81
C PHE A 53 1.86 6.48 30.16
N GLY A 54 1.04 5.43 30.14
CA GLY A 54 0.54 4.72 31.32
C GLY A 54 0.46 3.20 31.07
N THR A 55 0.56 2.39 32.12
CA THR A 55 0.85 0.95 31.99
C THR A 55 0.03 0.03 32.92
N VAL A 56 -0.20 -1.19 32.43
CA VAL A 56 -0.48 -2.45 33.18
C VAL A 56 -1.92 -2.75 33.66
N ASN A 57 -2.50 -3.76 32.97
CA ASN A 57 -3.32 -4.91 33.42
C ASN A 57 -4.63 -4.69 34.22
N GLY A 58 -5.78 -5.28 33.83
CA GLY A 58 -6.08 -6.38 32.85
C GLY A 58 -7.25 -7.30 33.29
N GLY A 59 -8.11 -8.14 32.61
CA GLY A 59 -9.52 -8.56 33.07
C GLY A 59 -10.33 -9.93 33.40
N THR A 60 -10.69 -10.35 34.67
CA THR A 60 -11.37 -11.66 35.14
C THR A 60 -12.90 -12.01 34.87
N GLY A 61 -13.65 -12.71 35.79
CA GLY A 61 -14.83 -13.60 35.59
C GLY A 61 -16.00 -13.49 36.64
N GLY A 62 -17.28 -13.57 36.20
CA GLY A 62 -18.50 -13.20 36.96
C GLY A 62 -19.72 -14.14 36.78
N ALA A 63 -20.90 -13.75 36.27
CA ALA A 63 -21.40 -12.51 35.66
C ALA A 63 -22.92 -12.69 35.28
N ARG A 64 -23.52 -11.79 34.46
CA ARG A 64 -24.48 -12.28 33.42
C ARG A 64 -23.68 -13.14 32.44
N LYS A 65 -24.27 -14.15 31.79
CA LYS A 65 -23.50 -15.09 30.97
C LYS A 65 -22.65 -14.38 29.91
N LEU A 66 -21.37 -14.80 29.80
CA LEU A 66 -20.33 -14.16 29.01
C LEU A 66 -20.72 -13.92 27.53
N SER A 67 -21.56 -14.81 27.01
CA SER A 67 -22.23 -14.73 25.69
C SER A 67 -22.86 -13.38 25.39
N ASP A 68 -23.36 -12.69 26.41
CA ASP A 68 -24.20 -11.51 26.27
C ASP A 68 -23.36 -10.23 26.03
N LEU A 69 -22.04 -10.29 26.33
CA LEU A 69 -21.08 -9.18 26.19
C LEU A 69 -20.23 -9.24 24.91
N LYS A 70 -20.42 -10.24 24.03
CA LYS A 70 -19.67 -10.43 22.76
C LYS A 70 -18.13 -10.48 22.89
N LEU A 71 -17.59 -10.83 24.06
CA LEU A 71 -16.14 -10.95 24.27
C LEU A 71 -15.52 -12.25 23.71
N ASP A 72 -16.35 -13.18 23.23
CA ASP A 72 -15.96 -14.55 22.87
C ASP A 72 -15.41 -14.68 21.44
N GLY A 73 -14.10 -14.97 21.33
CA GLY A 73 -13.48 -15.39 20.08
C GLY A 73 -12.01 -14.99 19.92
N ILE A 74 -11.10 -15.67 20.63
CA ILE A 74 -9.68 -15.97 20.29
C ILE A 74 -9.02 -16.76 21.47
N PRO A 75 -8.00 -17.63 21.25
CA PRO A 75 -7.38 -18.43 22.33
C PRO A 75 -6.52 -17.63 23.33
N PRO A 76 -6.27 -18.11 24.57
CA PRO A 76 -5.81 -17.24 25.67
C PRO A 76 -4.31 -16.86 25.71
N GLN A 77 -3.46 -17.45 24.87
CA GLN A 77 -2.08 -17.77 25.29
C GLN A 77 -1.03 -16.64 25.22
N GLN A 78 -1.36 -15.45 24.72
CA GLN A 78 -0.47 -14.26 24.80
C GLN A 78 -1.14 -12.98 25.32
N ILE A 79 -2.42 -13.06 25.71
CA ILE A 79 -3.25 -11.93 26.14
C ILE A 79 -3.63 -12.02 27.64
N GLY A 80 -3.46 -13.22 28.24
CA GLY A 80 -3.92 -13.61 29.59
C GLY A 80 -3.23 -12.96 30.81
N THR A 81 -2.89 -11.67 30.76
CA THR A 81 -2.77 -10.83 31.96
C THR A 81 -3.58 -9.55 31.82
N ARG A 82 -3.57 -8.92 30.63
CA ARG A 82 -4.45 -7.78 30.31
C ARG A 82 -5.92 -8.20 30.11
N ARG A 83 -6.19 -9.50 30.06
CA ARG A 83 -7.52 -10.10 30.07
C ARG A 83 -7.88 -10.89 31.34
N ASP A 84 -7.12 -10.78 32.46
CA ASP A 84 -7.31 -11.64 33.66
C ASP A 84 -7.41 -10.95 35.10
N GLN A 85 -7.79 -9.66 35.27
CA GLN A 85 -8.09 -8.86 36.53
C GLN A 85 -9.42 -7.99 36.47
N THR A 86 -9.47 -6.79 35.82
CA THR A 86 -10.41 -5.84 35.09
C THR A 86 -11.77 -6.14 34.38
N VAL A 87 -12.06 -7.29 33.76
CA VAL A 87 -13.36 -7.59 33.12
C VAL A 87 -14.35 -8.40 34.01
N GLY A 88 -14.20 -8.58 35.34
CA GLY A 88 -13.35 -7.80 36.25
C GLY A 88 -13.44 -7.91 37.77
N GLN A 89 -13.04 -6.89 38.55
CA GLN A 89 -13.46 -5.46 38.40
C GLN A 89 -14.92 -5.39 37.91
N ILE A 90 -15.27 -5.29 36.61
CA ILE A 90 -16.66 -5.53 36.10
C ILE A 90 -17.35 -6.75 36.75
N ASN A 91 -16.66 -7.87 36.94
CA ASN A 91 -17.27 -9.07 37.51
C ASN A 91 -17.32 -9.07 39.04
N ALA A 92 -16.33 -8.47 39.72
CA ALA A 92 -16.43 -8.10 41.13
C ALA A 92 -17.59 -7.12 41.38
N LEU A 93 -17.85 -6.20 40.44
CA LEU A 93 -18.98 -5.27 40.44
C LEU A 93 -20.31 -6.02 40.25
N ILE A 94 -20.42 -6.95 39.30
CA ILE A 94 -21.62 -7.79 39.17
C ILE A 94 -21.86 -8.61 40.44
N ASN A 95 -20.81 -9.21 41.02
CA ASN A 95 -20.93 -9.93 42.29
C ASN A 95 -21.36 -9.01 43.45
N ALA A 96 -20.91 -7.75 43.48
CA ALA A 96 -21.36 -6.75 44.46
C ALA A 96 -22.84 -6.34 44.24
N ILE A 97 -23.27 -6.17 42.99
CA ILE A 97 -24.67 -5.87 42.62
C ILE A 97 -25.60 -7.01 43.05
N GLU A 98 -25.22 -8.27 42.81
CA GLU A 98 -26.03 -9.43 43.23
C GLU A 98 -26.00 -9.63 44.76
N ALA A 99 -24.90 -9.30 45.44
CA ALA A 99 -24.81 -9.32 46.91
C ALA A 99 -25.68 -8.23 47.56
N ASP A 100 -25.72 -7.02 47.00
CA ASP A 100 -26.66 -5.96 47.39
C ASP A 100 -28.10 -6.43 47.18
N ARG A 101 -28.41 -6.99 46.01
CA ARG A 101 -29.77 -7.49 45.69
C ARG A 101 -30.23 -8.58 46.66
N ALA A 102 -29.35 -9.53 46.99
CA ALA A 102 -29.63 -10.59 47.95
C ALA A 102 -29.86 -10.04 49.37
N SER A 103 -29.13 -8.98 49.75
CA SER A 103 -29.25 -8.32 51.06
C SER A 103 -30.54 -7.50 51.19
N ASN A 104 -31.02 -6.91 50.09
CA ASN A 104 -32.21 -6.06 50.03
C ASN A 104 -33.47 -6.82 49.53
N GLY A 105 -33.55 -8.12 49.81
CA GLY A 105 -34.76 -8.92 49.60
C GLY A 105 -35.15 -9.20 48.14
N GLY A 106 -34.26 -8.95 47.18
CA GLY A 106 -34.50 -9.13 45.75
C GLY A 106 -34.54 -7.82 44.94
N GLU A 107 -34.60 -6.67 45.60
CA GLU A 107 -34.49 -5.34 44.98
C GLU A 107 -33.06 -4.78 45.15
N LEU A 108 -32.67 -3.78 44.35
CA LEU A 108 -31.37 -3.10 44.53
C LEU A 108 -31.53 -1.90 45.45
N SER A 109 -30.57 -1.67 46.34
CA SER A 109 -30.45 -0.41 47.06
C SER A 109 -30.04 0.73 46.12
N PRO A 110 -30.11 2.01 46.55
CA PRO A 110 -29.55 3.11 45.78
C PRO A 110 -28.05 2.93 45.44
N GLN A 111 -27.28 2.21 46.26
CA GLN A 111 -25.88 1.88 45.98
C GLN A 111 -25.76 0.74 44.95
N GLY A 112 -26.59 -0.30 45.06
CA GLY A 112 -26.67 -1.37 44.05
C GLY A 112 -27.15 -0.89 42.68
N GLN A 113 -28.04 0.10 42.66
CA GLN A 113 -28.51 0.76 41.43
C GLN A 113 -27.41 1.63 40.81
N ALA A 114 -26.68 2.43 41.60
CA ALA A 114 -25.54 3.20 41.09
C ALA A 114 -24.39 2.30 40.59
N LEU A 115 -24.07 1.21 41.30
CA LEU A 115 -23.13 0.19 40.83
C LEU A 115 -23.56 -0.41 39.48
N ARG A 116 -24.87 -0.66 39.32
CA ARG A 116 -25.42 -1.13 38.05
C ARG A 116 -25.30 -0.08 36.94
N GLU A 117 -25.63 1.17 37.21
CA GLU A 117 -25.51 2.26 36.23
C GLU A 117 -24.05 2.44 35.78
N HIS A 118 -23.07 2.27 36.67
CA HIS A 118 -21.66 2.16 36.28
C HIS A 118 -21.38 0.92 35.40
N VAL A 119 -21.88 -0.27 35.73
CA VAL A 119 -21.67 -1.48 34.90
C VAL A 119 -22.35 -1.38 33.53
N ASP A 120 -23.54 -0.80 33.45
CA ASP A 120 -24.25 -0.55 32.18
C ASP A 120 -23.44 0.48 31.33
N LEU A 121 -22.91 1.57 31.93
CA LEU A 121 -22.00 2.53 31.26
C LEU A 121 -20.67 1.89 30.78
N LEU A 122 -20.05 1.03 31.60
CA LEU A 122 -18.85 0.30 31.22
C LEU A 122 -19.14 -0.64 30.02
N GLY A 123 -20.31 -1.28 30.00
CA GLY A 123 -20.78 -2.09 28.88
C GLY A 123 -20.93 -1.30 27.58
N ASP A 124 -21.59 -0.14 27.64
CA ASP A 124 -21.73 0.78 26.49
C ASP A 124 -20.37 1.32 26.01
N ALA A 125 -19.42 1.53 26.92
CA ALA A 125 -18.05 1.93 26.58
C ALA A 125 -17.32 0.85 25.76
N PHE A 126 -17.30 -0.40 26.25
CA PHE A 126 -16.71 -1.53 25.52
C PHE A 126 -17.45 -1.80 24.21
N ALA A 127 -18.77 -1.59 24.13
CA ALA A 127 -19.52 -1.71 22.89
C ALA A 127 -19.06 -0.68 21.83
N GLN A 128 -18.94 0.60 22.17
CA GLN A 128 -18.50 1.64 21.23
C GLN A 128 -17.02 1.54 20.83
N LEU A 129 -16.16 1.05 21.73
CA LEU A 129 -14.75 0.74 21.42
C LEU A 129 -14.63 -0.47 20.48
N SER A 130 -15.38 -1.55 20.75
CA SER A 130 -15.38 -2.78 19.94
C SER A 130 -16.26 -2.75 18.69
N GLU A 131 -16.98 -1.65 18.43
CA GLU A 131 -17.77 -1.47 17.20
C GLU A 131 -16.93 -1.71 15.94
N GLY A 132 -17.55 -2.36 14.95
CA GLY A 132 -16.93 -2.73 13.68
C GLY A 132 -16.56 -1.54 12.79
N PRO A 133 -16.15 -1.80 11.53
CA PRO A 133 -15.65 -0.77 10.64
C PRO A 133 -16.74 0.25 10.29
N THR A 134 -16.45 1.53 10.53
CA THR A 134 -17.30 2.66 10.14
C THR A 134 -16.54 3.61 9.23
N VAL A 135 -17.27 4.21 8.30
CA VAL A 135 -16.78 5.12 7.26
C VAL A 135 -17.84 6.22 7.05
N GLY A 136 -17.48 7.31 6.37
CA GLY A 136 -18.44 8.34 5.96
C GLY A 136 -19.29 8.88 7.13
N ASP A 137 -20.61 8.95 6.93
CA ASP A 137 -21.53 9.48 7.94
C ASP A 137 -21.52 8.64 9.24
N LYS A 138 -21.28 7.32 9.12
CA LYS A 138 -21.21 6.42 10.29
C LYS A 138 -19.93 6.60 11.10
N LEU A 139 -18.82 6.98 10.46
CA LEU A 139 -17.58 7.30 11.15
C LEU A 139 -17.74 8.57 11.98
N MET A 140 -18.33 9.61 11.39
CA MET A 140 -18.64 10.87 12.10
C MET A 140 -19.61 10.62 13.27
N ALA A 141 -20.68 9.84 13.06
CA ALA A 141 -21.62 9.48 14.12
C ALA A 141 -20.97 8.66 15.26
N ARG A 142 -20.01 7.77 14.94
CA ARG A 142 -19.24 7.02 15.96
C ARG A 142 -18.32 7.94 16.77
N MET A 143 -17.69 8.93 16.12
CA MET A 143 -16.88 9.94 16.82
C MET A 143 -17.75 10.82 17.74
N GLU A 144 -18.95 11.23 17.29
CA GLU A 144 -19.94 11.95 18.12
C GLU A 144 -20.40 11.09 19.33
N GLY A 145 -20.56 9.77 19.15
CA GLY A 145 -20.84 8.82 20.24
C GLY A 145 -19.70 8.71 21.25
N LEU A 146 -18.46 8.52 20.77
CA LEU A 146 -17.28 8.42 21.63
C LEU A 146 -17.00 9.71 22.41
N ASP A 147 -17.24 10.90 21.84
CA ASP A 147 -17.11 12.19 22.54
C ASP A 147 -18.19 12.35 23.64
N THR A 148 -19.41 11.87 23.37
CA THR A 148 -20.49 11.79 24.36
C THR A 148 -20.14 10.81 25.49
N LEU A 149 -19.54 9.66 25.16
CA LEU A 149 -19.05 8.68 26.13
C LEU A 149 -17.91 9.26 26.98
N GLN A 150 -16.94 9.92 26.35
CA GLN A 150 -15.81 10.54 27.03
C GLN A 150 -16.26 11.63 28.01
N SER A 151 -17.22 12.46 27.60
CA SER A 151 -17.89 13.43 28.47
C SER A 151 -18.58 12.74 29.65
N SER A 152 -19.29 11.63 29.40
CA SER A 152 -19.98 10.86 30.43
C SER A 152 -19.01 10.24 31.44
N LEU A 153 -17.90 9.65 30.99
CA LEU A 153 -16.86 9.09 31.85
C LEU A 153 -16.21 10.20 32.71
N ALA A 154 -15.90 11.35 32.11
CA ALA A 154 -15.35 12.50 32.82
C ALA A 154 -16.31 13.06 33.88
N GLU A 155 -17.62 13.09 33.64
CA GLU A 155 -18.61 13.48 34.65
C GLU A 155 -18.68 12.49 35.82
N HIS A 156 -18.62 11.18 35.58
CA HIS A 156 -18.62 10.18 36.66
C HIS A 156 -17.32 10.22 37.48
N LEU A 157 -16.15 10.34 36.83
CA LEU A 157 -14.86 10.55 37.50
C LEU A 157 -14.87 11.80 38.39
N LYS A 158 -15.49 12.89 37.91
CA LYS A 158 -15.62 14.17 38.64
C LYS A 158 -16.66 14.13 39.76
N ALA A 159 -17.73 13.37 39.60
CA ALA A 159 -18.75 13.17 40.65
C ALA A 159 -18.21 12.36 41.83
N GLY A 160 -17.27 11.45 41.54
CA GLY A 160 -16.57 10.66 42.54
C GLY A 160 -17.37 9.44 43.03
N PHE A 161 -16.63 8.43 43.46
CA PHE A 161 -17.16 7.11 43.83
C PHE A 161 -17.40 6.97 45.34
N ASP A 162 -17.62 8.09 46.04
CA ASP A 162 -17.76 8.14 47.51
C ASP A 162 -18.97 7.37 48.05
N HIS A 163 -19.97 7.17 47.21
CA HIS A 163 -21.16 6.38 47.50
C HIS A 163 -20.92 4.86 47.37
N LEU A 164 -19.75 4.42 46.86
CA LEU A 164 -19.38 3.01 46.69
C LEU A 164 -18.55 2.47 47.86
N PRO A 165 -18.64 1.15 48.15
CA PRO A 165 -17.77 0.47 49.10
C PRO A 165 -16.29 0.66 48.75
N GLU A 166 -15.45 0.91 49.76
CA GLU A 166 -14.02 1.20 49.63
C GLU A 166 -13.27 0.18 48.75
N ALA A 167 -13.44 -1.12 49.01
CA ALA A 167 -12.81 -2.22 48.25
C ALA A 167 -13.25 -2.33 46.77
N VAL A 168 -14.31 -1.61 46.37
CA VAL A 168 -14.87 -1.59 45.02
C VAL A 168 -14.57 -0.25 44.32
N ARG A 169 -14.48 0.83 45.09
CA ARG A 169 -14.25 2.21 44.66
C ARG A 169 -13.04 2.37 43.75
N GLU A 170 -11.88 1.89 44.19
CA GLU A 170 -10.62 1.98 43.44
C GLU A 170 -10.71 1.24 42.10
N GLN A 171 -11.45 0.13 42.06
CA GLN A 171 -11.66 -0.68 40.86
C GLN A 171 -12.54 0.04 39.83
N VAL A 172 -13.62 0.70 40.25
CA VAL A 172 -14.44 1.53 39.34
C VAL A 172 -13.66 2.73 38.83
N GLN A 173 -12.92 3.41 39.71
CA GLN A 173 -12.11 4.55 39.32
C GLN A 173 -11.06 4.16 38.27
N ALA A 174 -10.25 3.14 38.53
CA ALA A 174 -9.24 2.67 37.59
C ALA A 174 -9.84 2.20 36.24
N LEU A 175 -11.04 1.57 36.25
CA LEU A 175 -11.78 1.23 35.04
C LEU A 175 -12.18 2.47 34.23
N CYS A 176 -12.80 3.45 34.89
CA CYS A 176 -13.29 4.66 34.24
C CYS A 176 -12.14 5.54 33.72
N GLU A 177 -11.02 5.63 34.45
CA GLU A 177 -9.79 6.32 34.00
C GLU A 177 -9.18 5.61 32.78
N ASN A 178 -9.09 4.27 32.81
CA ASN A 178 -8.57 3.47 31.70
C ASN A 178 -9.43 3.58 30.43
N LEU A 179 -10.76 3.46 30.58
CA LEU A 179 -11.69 3.62 29.46
C LEU A 179 -11.75 5.05 28.94
N SER A 180 -11.57 6.07 29.79
CA SER A 180 -11.48 7.46 29.34
C SER A 180 -10.22 7.70 28.51
N ALA A 181 -9.08 7.10 28.89
CA ALA A 181 -7.88 7.11 28.06
C ALA A 181 -8.11 6.38 26.72
N GLN A 182 -8.59 5.13 26.73
CA GLN A 182 -8.87 4.37 25.50
C GLN A 182 -9.88 5.08 24.58
N THR A 183 -10.90 5.73 25.15
CA THR A 183 -11.88 6.51 24.38
C THR A 183 -11.24 7.73 23.75
N GLN A 184 -10.40 8.46 24.49
CA GLN A 184 -9.67 9.62 23.97
C GLN A 184 -8.68 9.26 22.85
N ASP A 185 -7.93 8.17 23.03
CA ASP A 185 -6.99 7.64 22.05
C ASP A 185 -7.72 7.18 20.78
N ARG A 186 -8.88 6.50 20.94
CA ARG A 186 -9.72 6.07 19.82
C ARG A 186 -10.34 7.23 19.06
N ILE A 187 -10.76 8.31 19.74
CA ILE A 187 -11.22 9.56 19.08
C ILE A 187 -10.07 10.15 18.24
N SER A 188 -8.85 10.22 18.78
CA SER A 188 -7.69 10.74 18.06
C SER A 188 -7.37 9.91 16.82
N TYR A 189 -7.32 8.58 16.96
CA TYR A 189 -7.10 7.62 15.87
C TYR A 189 -8.14 7.75 14.74
N LEU A 190 -9.43 7.82 15.09
CA LEU A 190 -10.50 7.99 14.10
C LEU A 190 -10.43 9.38 13.42
N GLY A 191 -9.97 10.42 14.11
CA GLY A 191 -9.67 11.72 13.50
C GLY A 191 -8.57 11.66 12.42
N HIS A 192 -7.54 10.85 12.63
CA HIS A 192 -6.54 10.55 11.60
C HIS A 192 -7.14 9.70 10.46
N THR A 193 -7.97 8.71 10.78
CA THR A 193 -8.70 7.88 9.78
C THR A 193 -9.55 8.76 8.84
N VAL A 194 -10.26 9.77 9.38
CA VAL A 194 -11.03 10.76 8.61
C VAL A 194 -10.11 11.60 7.71
N THR A 195 -8.99 12.09 8.25
CA THR A 195 -8.06 12.99 7.54
C THR A 195 -7.40 12.31 6.34
N ASP A 196 -6.98 11.06 6.50
CA ASP A 196 -6.27 10.26 5.50
C ASP A 196 -7.18 9.39 4.62
N SER A 197 -8.50 9.38 4.88
CA SER A 197 -9.49 8.63 4.09
C SER A 197 -9.42 8.97 2.60
N PRO A 198 -9.60 8.00 1.69
CA PRO A 198 -9.83 8.26 0.26
C PRO A 198 -11.08 9.13 -0.06
N LEU A 199 -11.92 9.41 0.94
CA LEU A 199 -13.08 10.30 0.89
C LEU A 199 -12.79 11.72 1.42
N SER A 200 -11.57 11.98 1.90
CA SER A 200 -11.10 13.27 2.45
C SER A 200 -11.12 14.38 1.38
N LEU A 201 -11.97 15.39 1.56
CA LEU A 201 -12.17 16.47 0.59
C LEU A 201 -10.88 17.26 0.34
N ALA A 202 -10.09 17.51 1.38
CA ALA A 202 -8.77 18.13 1.24
C ALA A 202 -7.88 17.36 0.25
N LYS A 203 -7.84 16.02 0.37
CA LYS A 203 -7.06 15.16 -0.55
C LYS A 203 -7.65 15.13 -1.95
N MET A 204 -8.98 15.18 -2.11
CA MET A 204 -9.58 15.31 -3.44
C MET A 204 -9.18 16.63 -4.11
N TYR A 205 -9.22 17.76 -3.41
CA TYR A 205 -8.86 19.06 -3.97
C TYR A 205 -7.34 19.19 -4.24
N GLU A 206 -6.47 18.62 -3.39
CA GLU A 206 -5.04 18.42 -3.69
C GLU A 206 -4.85 17.66 -5.02
N SER A 207 -5.52 16.52 -5.17
CA SER A 207 -5.45 15.68 -6.39
C SER A 207 -5.80 16.48 -7.65
N LYS A 208 -6.82 17.35 -7.57
CA LYS A 208 -7.29 18.15 -8.71
C LYS A 208 -6.33 19.28 -9.08
N ALA A 209 -5.63 19.86 -8.10
CA ALA A 209 -4.62 20.89 -8.35
C ALA A 209 -3.45 20.35 -9.20
N GLN A 210 -3.02 19.11 -8.95
CA GLN A 210 -1.93 18.45 -9.69
C GLN A 210 -2.20 18.37 -11.21
N PHE A 211 -3.44 18.17 -11.66
CA PHE A 211 -3.75 18.17 -13.09
C PHE A 211 -3.57 19.54 -13.74
N SER A 212 -3.94 20.61 -13.02
CA SER A 212 -3.71 21.98 -13.50
C SER A 212 -2.21 22.32 -13.49
N GLU A 213 -1.44 21.79 -12.54
CA GLU A 213 0.03 21.92 -12.48
C GLU A 213 0.72 21.19 -13.65
N GLY A 214 0.23 20.01 -14.04
CA GLY A 214 0.68 19.33 -15.26
C GLY A 214 0.42 20.14 -16.53
N ALA A 215 -0.70 20.87 -16.60
CA ALA A 215 -1.00 21.76 -17.74
C ALA A 215 -0.12 23.02 -17.75
N VAL A 216 0.21 23.59 -16.58
CA VAL A 216 1.20 24.67 -16.44
C VAL A 216 2.56 24.23 -17.02
N ARG A 217 3.04 23.03 -16.66
CA ARG A 217 4.33 22.50 -17.12
C ARG A 217 4.42 22.35 -18.63
N VAL A 218 3.38 21.83 -19.28
CA VAL A 218 3.33 21.71 -20.75
C VAL A 218 3.39 23.09 -21.42
N ILE A 219 2.74 24.10 -20.83
CA ILE A 219 2.82 25.47 -21.35
C ILE A 219 4.21 26.08 -21.11
N ASP A 220 4.83 25.85 -19.96
CA ASP A 220 6.19 26.33 -19.67
C ASP A 220 7.26 25.68 -20.57
N GLN A 221 7.07 24.41 -20.95
CA GLN A 221 7.90 23.71 -21.95
C GLN A 221 7.78 24.37 -23.34
N GLU A 222 6.56 24.66 -23.82
CA GLU A 222 6.37 25.40 -25.08
C GLU A 222 6.94 26.82 -25.00
N LEU A 223 6.72 27.53 -23.88
CA LEU A 223 7.24 28.87 -23.67
C LEU A 223 8.78 28.92 -23.66
N ALA A 224 9.48 27.83 -23.38
CA ALA A 224 10.94 27.75 -23.49
C ALA A 224 11.45 27.80 -24.95
N ARG A 225 10.59 27.52 -25.95
CA ARG A 225 10.96 27.56 -27.37
C ARG A 225 11.27 28.98 -27.84
N THR A 226 12.21 29.09 -28.79
CA THR A 226 12.64 30.35 -29.38
C THR A 226 11.86 30.76 -30.65
N ASP A 227 11.08 29.87 -31.25
CA ASP A 227 10.37 30.08 -32.52
C ASP A 227 8.94 30.64 -32.36
N LEU A 228 8.40 30.67 -31.14
CA LEU A 228 7.08 31.23 -30.85
C LEU A 228 7.00 32.74 -31.13
N THR A 229 5.98 33.14 -31.88
CA THR A 229 5.62 34.56 -32.07
C THR A 229 5.22 35.23 -30.76
N TYR A 230 5.24 36.57 -30.73
CA TYR A 230 4.81 37.35 -29.56
C TYR A 230 3.36 37.01 -29.15
N ASP A 231 2.44 36.95 -30.11
CA ASP A 231 1.02 36.66 -29.86
C ASP A 231 0.80 35.23 -29.32
N GLN A 232 1.56 34.24 -29.83
CA GLN A 232 1.57 32.88 -29.26
C GLN A 232 2.06 32.87 -27.81
N ARG A 233 3.19 33.52 -27.54
CA ARG A 233 3.80 33.62 -26.21
C ARG A 233 2.88 34.32 -25.22
N ASP A 234 2.23 35.40 -25.64
CA ASP A 234 1.27 36.19 -24.86
C ASP A 234 -0.02 35.40 -24.54
N ARG A 235 -0.59 34.68 -25.51
CA ARG A 235 -1.74 33.77 -25.31
C ARG A 235 -1.40 32.61 -24.37
N LEU A 236 -0.26 31.96 -24.55
CA LEU A 236 0.20 30.88 -23.68
C LEU A 236 0.46 31.37 -22.24
N THR A 237 1.11 32.54 -22.08
CA THR A 237 1.39 33.12 -20.76
C THR A 237 0.10 33.40 -19.99
N ARG A 238 -0.88 34.07 -20.62
CA ARG A 238 -2.22 34.27 -20.03
C ARG A 238 -2.91 32.94 -19.68
N ALA A 239 -2.90 31.97 -20.58
CA ALA A 239 -3.53 30.68 -20.29
C ALA A 239 -2.86 29.93 -19.12
N ARG A 240 -1.53 30.00 -18.99
CA ARG A 240 -0.79 29.43 -17.87
C ARG A 240 -1.20 30.07 -16.55
N ASP A 241 -1.17 31.40 -16.49
CA ASP A 241 -1.30 32.15 -15.24
C ASP A 241 -2.78 32.38 -14.86
N ASP A 242 -3.59 32.91 -15.78
CA ASP A 242 -5.00 33.28 -15.55
C ASP A 242 -5.96 32.07 -15.49
N ILE A 243 -5.59 30.91 -16.07
CA ILE A 243 -6.44 29.72 -16.07
C ILE A 243 -5.88 28.64 -15.14
N PHE A 244 -4.69 28.11 -15.43
CA PHE A 244 -4.21 26.90 -14.76
C PHE A 244 -3.62 27.18 -13.36
N LYS A 245 -2.72 28.17 -13.20
CA LYS A 245 -2.21 28.55 -11.87
C LYS A 245 -3.31 29.07 -10.95
N ALA A 246 -4.17 29.98 -11.43
CA ALA A 246 -5.31 30.48 -10.66
C ALA A 246 -6.25 29.34 -10.20
N ARG A 247 -6.49 28.31 -11.03
CA ARG A 247 -7.25 27.12 -10.62
C ARG A 247 -6.50 26.29 -9.58
N THR A 248 -5.19 26.04 -9.76
CA THR A 248 -4.34 25.36 -8.77
C THR A 248 -4.38 26.03 -7.40
N GLU A 249 -4.19 27.35 -7.35
CA GLU A 249 -4.22 28.14 -6.10
C GLU A 249 -5.60 28.05 -5.43
N THR A 250 -6.69 28.19 -6.21
CA THR A 250 -8.06 28.10 -5.68
C THR A 250 -8.37 26.70 -5.13
N LEU A 251 -7.92 25.64 -5.80
CA LEU A 251 -8.09 24.25 -5.34
C LEU A 251 -7.28 23.97 -4.07
N ARG A 252 -6.02 24.40 -4.02
CA ARG A 252 -5.17 24.29 -2.81
C ARG A 252 -5.76 25.07 -1.64
N ALA A 253 -6.32 26.27 -1.87
CA ALA A 253 -7.02 27.05 -0.86
C ALA A 253 -8.29 26.34 -0.34
N LYS A 254 -9.11 25.72 -1.20
CA LYS A 254 -10.26 24.92 -0.74
C LYS A 254 -9.83 23.66 0.00
N ALA A 255 -8.69 23.04 -0.36
CA ALA A 255 -8.13 21.92 0.41
C ALA A 255 -7.77 22.33 1.85
N MET A 256 -7.06 23.47 2.01
CA MET A 256 -6.73 24.04 3.33
C MET A 256 -7.96 24.43 4.16
N LEU A 257 -9.11 24.67 3.52
CA LEU A 257 -10.40 24.99 4.15
C LEU A 257 -11.32 23.76 4.32
N THR A 258 -10.84 22.54 4.06
CA THR A 258 -11.60 21.28 4.26
C THR A 258 -10.84 20.14 4.98
N PRO A 259 -9.93 20.40 5.94
CA PRO A 259 -9.32 19.33 6.72
C PRO A 259 -10.39 18.63 7.58
N GLY A 260 -10.38 17.30 7.60
CA GLY A 260 -11.36 16.51 8.36
C GLY A 260 -12.77 16.46 7.75
N GLU A 261 -13.01 17.05 6.57
CA GLU A 261 -14.28 16.89 5.87
C GLU A 261 -14.25 15.69 4.91
N LEU A 262 -15.27 14.82 4.99
CA LEU A 262 -15.52 13.75 4.02
C LEU A 262 -16.54 14.19 2.97
N GLY A 263 -16.48 13.60 1.77
CA GLY A 263 -17.50 13.79 0.74
C GLY A 263 -17.59 12.61 -0.23
N ASP A 264 -18.67 12.53 -1.01
CA ASP A 264 -18.80 11.52 -2.07
C ASP A 264 -17.90 11.90 -3.26
N PRO A 265 -16.93 11.05 -3.66
CA PRO A 265 -16.09 11.30 -4.83
C PRO A 265 -16.89 11.59 -6.10
N LYS A 266 -18.12 11.05 -6.24
CA LYS A 266 -19.04 11.32 -7.37
C LYS A 266 -19.44 12.79 -7.47
N GLU A 267 -19.50 13.52 -6.35
CA GLU A 267 -19.91 14.91 -6.30
C GLU A 267 -18.73 15.86 -6.59
N VAL A 268 -17.51 15.42 -6.33
CA VAL A 268 -16.28 16.20 -6.51
C VAL A 268 -15.63 15.96 -7.87
N VAL A 269 -15.62 14.71 -8.37
CA VAL A 269 -14.95 14.29 -9.62
C VAL A 269 -15.86 13.36 -10.42
N GLY A 270 -16.07 13.67 -11.70
CA GLY A 270 -16.93 12.88 -12.55
C GLY A 270 -16.28 11.64 -13.16
N LYS A 271 -17.12 10.75 -13.69
CA LYS A 271 -16.70 9.47 -14.26
C LYS A 271 -16.20 9.64 -15.70
N LYS A 272 -15.06 9.01 -16.04
CA LYS A 272 -14.63 8.86 -17.46
C LYS A 272 -15.76 8.16 -18.26
N PRO A 273 -16.05 8.61 -19.51
CA PRO A 273 -17.18 8.10 -20.28
C PRO A 273 -17.09 6.59 -20.54
N ALA A 274 -18.23 5.91 -20.46
CA ALA A 274 -18.33 4.50 -20.80
C ALA A 274 -18.06 4.29 -22.31
N LYS A 275 -17.28 3.25 -22.66
CA LYS A 275 -17.16 2.79 -24.06
C LYS A 275 -18.28 1.78 -24.36
N GLY A 276 -18.80 1.80 -25.58
CA GLY A 276 -19.86 0.87 -26.04
C GLY A 276 -21.26 1.50 -26.12
N LEU A 277 -22.30 0.66 -26.15
CA LEU A 277 -23.68 1.08 -26.43
C LEU A 277 -24.25 2.04 -25.38
N LEU A 278 -24.05 1.75 -24.09
CA LEU A 278 -24.40 2.65 -22.99
C LEU A 278 -23.64 3.99 -23.06
N GLY A 279 -22.39 3.97 -23.54
CA GLY A 279 -21.61 5.17 -23.80
C GLY A 279 -22.29 6.13 -24.77
N LYS A 280 -22.83 5.61 -25.87
CA LYS A 280 -23.54 6.42 -26.88
C LYS A 280 -24.81 7.09 -26.35
N LEU A 281 -25.46 6.52 -25.34
CA LEU A 281 -26.66 7.09 -24.71
C LEU A 281 -26.35 8.29 -23.80
N PHE A 282 -25.28 8.21 -22.99
CA PHE A 282 -24.93 9.27 -22.03
C PHE A 282 -23.89 10.28 -22.55
N ALA A 283 -23.18 9.98 -23.64
CA ALA A 283 -22.18 10.89 -24.23
C ALA A 283 -22.74 12.29 -24.57
N GLY A 284 -24.03 12.40 -24.91
CA GLY A 284 -24.66 13.70 -25.22
C GLY A 284 -24.70 14.66 -24.03
N GLU A 285 -24.78 14.17 -22.79
CA GLU A 285 -24.73 15.02 -21.59
C GLU A 285 -23.29 15.32 -21.18
N GLN A 286 -22.41 14.31 -21.18
CA GLN A 286 -21.00 14.50 -20.82
C GLN A 286 -20.26 15.41 -21.80
N ASN A 287 -20.53 15.31 -23.11
CA ASN A 287 -19.95 16.21 -24.12
C ASN A 287 -20.40 17.66 -23.91
N ARG A 288 -21.69 17.90 -23.64
CA ARG A 288 -22.20 19.25 -23.32
C ARG A 288 -21.54 19.81 -22.07
N ALA A 289 -21.47 19.04 -20.99
CA ALA A 289 -20.79 19.46 -19.77
C ALA A 289 -19.30 19.81 -20.02
N ARG A 290 -18.64 19.06 -20.90
CA ARG A 290 -17.24 19.28 -21.31
C ARG A 290 -17.07 20.54 -22.13
N GLU A 291 -17.93 20.77 -23.11
CA GLU A 291 -17.98 22.00 -23.90
C GLU A 291 -18.26 23.21 -22.99
N THR A 292 -19.17 23.09 -22.02
CA THR A 292 -19.43 24.10 -20.99
C THR A 292 -18.20 24.38 -20.12
N HIS A 293 -17.60 23.38 -19.47
CA HIS A 293 -16.46 23.63 -18.57
C HIS A 293 -15.20 24.13 -19.31
N VAL A 294 -14.93 23.64 -20.53
CA VAL A 294 -13.84 24.20 -21.37
C VAL A 294 -14.13 25.66 -21.72
N HIS A 295 -15.38 26.01 -22.06
CA HIS A 295 -15.78 27.39 -22.31
C HIS A 295 -15.68 28.28 -21.06
N GLU A 296 -16.10 27.80 -19.89
CA GLU A 296 -15.95 28.49 -18.60
C GLU A 296 -14.48 28.80 -18.29
N MET A 297 -13.59 27.80 -18.39
CA MET A 297 -12.14 27.99 -18.18
C MET A 297 -11.55 29.05 -19.11
N LEU A 298 -11.92 29.02 -20.40
CA LEU A 298 -11.37 29.92 -21.43
C LEU A 298 -11.95 31.35 -21.42
N THR A 299 -13.15 31.57 -20.89
CA THR A 299 -13.86 32.87 -21.00
C THR A 299 -14.13 33.56 -19.68
N GLN A 300 -14.21 32.82 -18.57
CA GLN A 300 -14.50 33.36 -17.24
C GLN A 300 -13.30 33.27 -16.29
N HIS A 301 -12.22 32.57 -16.68
CA HIS A 301 -11.07 32.25 -15.83
C HIS A 301 -11.49 31.58 -14.50
N ARG A 302 -12.62 30.87 -14.56
CA ARG A 302 -13.33 30.27 -13.43
C ARG A 302 -13.96 28.98 -13.89
N THR A 303 -14.09 28.03 -12.99
CA THR A 303 -14.80 26.77 -13.19
C THR A 303 -15.31 26.29 -11.85
N SER A 304 -16.31 25.43 -11.86
CA SER A 304 -16.71 24.72 -10.65
C SER A 304 -15.49 23.99 -10.01
N LEU A 305 -15.42 24.04 -8.68
CA LEU A 305 -14.47 23.22 -7.92
C LEU A 305 -14.89 21.74 -7.95
N ASN A 306 -16.18 21.48 -8.20
CA ASN A 306 -16.80 20.16 -8.28
C ASN A 306 -17.15 19.84 -9.74
N THR A 307 -16.63 18.75 -10.29
CA THR A 307 -16.77 18.40 -11.73
C THR A 307 -17.53 17.06 -11.94
N PRO A 308 -18.67 16.81 -11.27
CA PRO A 308 -19.28 15.48 -11.11
C PRO A 308 -19.72 14.76 -12.40
N LYS A 309 -19.72 15.44 -13.55
CA LYS A 309 -20.09 14.88 -14.85
C LYS A 309 -18.89 14.52 -15.74
N ILE A 310 -17.67 14.91 -15.38
CA ILE A 310 -16.45 14.70 -16.16
C ILE A 310 -15.28 14.35 -15.26
N ASP A 311 -14.44 13.45 -15.73
CA ASP A 311 -13.10 13.22 -15.19
C ASP A 311 -12.21 14.48 -15.34
N GLU A 312 -11.56 14.88 -14.24
CA GLU A 312 -10.78 16.13 -14.18
C GLU A 312 -9.63 16.14 -15.19
N GLN A 313 -8.91 15.02 -15.34
CA GLN A 313 -7.83 14.86 -16.31
C GLN A 313 -8.31 15.15 -17.73
N THR A 314 -9.47 14.61 -18.12
CA THR A 314 -10.10 14.84 -19.43
C THR A 314 -10.47 16.31 -19.63
N MET A 315 -11.06 16.96 -18.61
CA MET A 315 -11.42 18.38 -18.67
C MET A 315 -10.18 19.26 -18.88
N ILE A 316 -9.14 19.09 -18.06
CA ILE A 316 -7.90 19.86 -18.14
C ILE A 316 -7.21 19.64 -19.49
N GLN A 317 -7.11 18.38 -19.95
CA GLN A 317 -6.46 18.05 -21.23
C GLN A 317 -7.20 18.66 -22.43
N ASP A 318 -8.54 18.71 -22.41
CA ASP A 318 -9.32 19.31 -23.50
C ASP A 318 -9.32 20.85 -23.46
N THR A 319 -9.28 21.47 -22.27
CA THR A 319 -8.99 22.91 -22.15
C THR A 319 -7.60 23.23 -22.68
N LEU A 320 -6.58 22.42 -22.38
CA LEU A 320 -5.21 22.61 -22.87
C LEU A 320 -5.14 22.50 -24.40
N LYS A 321 -5.84 21.54 -25.02
CA LYS A 321 -6.00 21.47 -26.50
C LYS A 321 -6.64 22.74 -27.06
N ALA A 322 -7.67 23.26 -26.40
CA ALA A 322 -8.33 24.49 -26.85
C ALA A 322 -7.43 25.73 -26.73
N VAL A 323 -6.62 25.84 -25.67
CA VAL A 323 -5.57 26.87 -25.54
C VAL A 323 -4.57 26.80 -26.70
N PHE A 324 -4.06 25.61 -27.02
CA PHE A 324 -3.08 25.42 -28.10
C PHE A 324 -3.68 25.74 -29.48
N ASN A 325 -4.90 25.25 -29.76
CA ASN A 325 -5.63 25.60 -30.98
C ASN A 325 -5.85 27.12 -31.10
N ASN A 326 -6.19 27.80 -29.99
CA ASN A 326 -6.35 29.25 -29.94
C ASN A 326 -5.03 30.03 -30.10
N ALA A 327 -3.87 29.39 -29.88
CA ALA A 327 -2.54 29.92 -30.22
C ALA A 327 -2.06 29.49 -31.62
N GLY A 328 -2.83 28.70 -32.37
CA GLY A 328 -2.41 28.15 -33.66
C GLY A 328 -1.29 27.12 -33.57
N LEU A 329 -1.16 26.42 -32.44
CA LEU A 329 -0.15 25.40 -32.18
C LEU A 329 -0.69 23.99 -32.43
N SER A 330 0.22 23.04 -32.66
CA SER A 330 -0.12 21.61 -32.82
C SER A 330 -0.70 21.05 -31.53
N THR A 331 -1.77 20.26 -31.64
CA THR A 331 -2.35 19.48 -30.53
C THR A 331 -2.07 17.98 -30.62
N ARG A 332 -1.19 17.56 -31.55
CA ARG A 332 -0.92 16.15 -31.89
C ARG A 332 -0.24 15.38 -30.75
N GLU A 333 0.94 15.80 -30.32
CA GLU A 333 1.67 15.17 -29.21
C GLU A 333 1.17 15.63 -27.83
N LEU A 334 0.30 16.65 -27.77
CA LEU A 334 -0.12 17.33 -26.53
C LEU A 334 -0.70 16.39 -25.46
N GLY A 335 -1.32 15.27 -25.89
CA GLY A 335 -1.79 14.24 -24.97
C GLY A 335 -0.66 13.47 -24.29
N HIS A 336 0.40 13.12 -25.04
CA HIS A 336 1.60 12.48 -24.49
C HIS A 336 2.36 13.46 -23.59
N ALA A 337 2.61 14.70 -24.05
CA ALA A 337 3.29 15.73 -23.26
C ALA A 337 2.58 15.99 -21.90
N PHE A 338 1.25 16.02 -21.89
CA PHE A 338 0.48 16.14 -20.64
C PHE A 338 0.60 14.90 -19.73
N HIS A 339 0.64 13.69 -20.28
CA HIS A 339 0.90 12.48 -19.48
C HIS A 339 2.32 12.46 -18.91
N GLN A 340 3.33 12.87 -19.69
CA GLN A 340 4.71 13.00 -19.25
C GLN A 340 4.83 14.06 -18.14
N ALA A 341 4.25 15.24 -18.32
CA ALA A 341 4.21 16.32 -17.33
C ALA A 341 3.51 15.89 -16.01
N MET A 342 2.46 15.07 -16.07
CA MET A 342 1.82 14.50 -14.88
C MET A 342 2.74 13.51 -14.15
N ASN A 343 3.42 12.62 -14.85
CA ASN A 343 4.44 11.75 -14.25
C ASN A 343 5.55 12.58 -13.58
N ASP A 344 5.91 13.71 -14.21
CA ASP A 344 6.91 14.65 -13.74
C ASP A 344 6.48 15.40 -12.46
N VAL A 345 5.19 15.73 -12.29
CA VAL A 345 4.64 16.26 -11.02
C VAL A 345 4.74 15.21 -9.91
N LEU A 346 4.28 13.98 -10.19
CA LEU A 346 4.27 12.89 -9.20
C LEU A 346 5.68 12.45 -8.77
N ASN A 347 6.65 12.49 -9.67
CA ASN A 347 8.02 12.06 -9.37
C ASN A 347 8.90 13.19 -8.78
N LYS A 348 8.72 14.44 -9.21
CA LYS A 348 9.63 15.54 -8.84
C LYS A 348 9.09 16.42 -7.71
N ASP A 349 7.79 16.72 -7.69
CA ASP A 349 7.21 17.72 -6.77
C ASP A 349 6.59 17.08 -5.54
N GLN A 350 6.05 15.87 -5.67
CA GLN A 350 5.48 15.16 -4.54
C GLN A 350 6.57 14.72 -3.55
N ASP A 351 6.22 14.75 -2.27
CA ASP A 351 7.05 14.21 -1.19
C ASP A 351 6.86 12.69 -1.12
N TRP A 352 7.97 11.94 -1.10
CA TRP A 352 8.03 10.48 -1.02
C TRP A 352 8.64 10.01 0.32
N ALA A 353 8.46 10.81 1.38
CA ALA A 353 8.79 10.46 2.76
C ALA A 353 8.18 9.12 3.24
N PRO A 354 8.72 8.51 4.31
CA PRO A 354 8.18 7.28 4.90
C PRO A 354 6.71 7.44 5.33
N ILE A 355 5.88 6.47 4.96
CA ILE A 355 4.47 6.39 5.37
C ILE A 355 4.41 5.49 6.61
N VAL A 356 4.30 6.10 7.79
CA VAL A 356 4.11 5.40 9.07
C VAL A 356 2.64 5.55 9.50
N LYS A 357 2.00 4.43 9.84
CA LYS A 357 0.59 4.37 10.27
C LYS A 357 0.47 3.49 11.51
N GLU A 358 -0.31 3.93 12.50
CA GLU A 358 -0.77 3.08 13.60
C GLU A 358 -1.92 2.20 13.13
N ILE A 359 -1.98 0.96 13.62
CA ILE A 359 -3.08 0.02 13.45
C ILE A 359 -3.59 -0.34 14.85
N GLN A 360 -4.84 -0.01 15.16
CA GLN A 360 -5.49 -0.37 16.42
C GLN A 360 -6.41 -1.58 16.22
N LEU A 361 -5.97 -2.77 16.64
CA LEU A 361 -6.79 -3.99 16.59
C LEU A 361 -7.54 -4.22 17.90
N GLN A 362 -8.87 -4.24 17.85
CA GLN A 362 -9.70 -4.64 18.99
C GLN A 362 -9.69 -6.16 19.16
N SER A 363 -9.28 -6.65 20.33
CA SER A 363 -9.18 -8.09 20.67
C SER A 363 -9.92 -8.39 21.97
N GLY A 364 -11.24 -8.53 21.88
CA GLY A 364 -12.12 -8.58 23.05
C GLY A 364 -12.22 -7.21 23.72
N SER A 365 -11.66 -7.08 24.93
CA SER A 365 -11.63 -5.84 25.71
C SER A 365 -10.29 -5.07 25.62
N GLU A 366 -9.38 -5.48 24.74
CA GLU A 366 -8.06 -4.88 24.58
C GLU A 366 -7.85 -4.27 23.20
N THR A 367 -7.27 -3.06 23.18
CA THR A 367 -6.67 -2.48 21.97
C THR A 367 -5.23 -2.97 21.84
N VAL A 368 -4.94 -3.78 20.83
CA VAL A 368 -3.58 -4.19 20.46
C VAL A 368 -3.04 -3.22 19.41
N LEU A 369 -1.92 -2.57 19.75
CA LEU A 369 -1.23 -1.63 18.87
C LEU A 369 -0.24 -2.35 17.96
N SER A 370 -0.11 -1.86 16.74
CA SER A 370 0.94 -2.26 15.78
C SER A 370 1.20 -1.10 14.82
N TYR A 371 2.38 -1.07 14.21
CA TYR A 371 2.79 0.03 13.32
C TYR A 371 3.14 -0.54 11.95
N SER A 372 2.48 0.01 10.92
CA SER A 372 2.79 -0.28 9.51
C SER A 372 3.62 0.85 8.94
N GLU A 373 4.81 0.51 8.46
CA GLU A 373 5.70 1.43 7.75
C GLU A 373 5.78 1.00 6.26
N THR A 374 5.69 1.96 5.35
CA THR A 374 6.08 1.79 3.95
C THR A 374 7.00 2.94 3.56
N THR A 375 8.25 2.59 3.23
CA THR A 375 9.34 3.54 3.03
C THR A 375 9.80 3.47 1.58
N PRO A 376 9.50 4.48 0.74
CA PRO A 376 9.91 4.52 -0.66
C PRO A 376 11.44 4.53 -0.85
N ALA A 377 11.90 3.98 -1.97
CA ALA A 377 13.33 3.80 -2.27
C ALA A 377 14.19 5.07 -2.15
N GLY A 378 13.65 6.26 -2.42
CA GLY A 378 14.37 7.54 -2.24
C GLY A 378 14.87 7.83 -0.83
N ASN A 379 14.40 7.09 0.18
CA ASN A 379 14.83 7.24 1.56
C ASN A 379 16.06 6.36 1.92
N PHE A 380 16.47 5.44 1.04
CA PHE A 380 17.65 4.57 1.25
C PHE A 380 18.56 4.40 0.01
N ILE A 381 18.04 4.50 -1.22
CA ILE A 381 18.84 4.46 -2.46
C ILE A 381 19.20 5.90 -2.89
N GLU A 382 20.49 6.27 -2.79
CA GLU A 382 20.97 7.62 -3.10
C GLU A 382 20.65 8.07 -4.55
N ALA A 383 20.68 7.15 -5.51
CA ALA A 383 20.40 7.42 -6.92
C ALA A 383 18.98 7.96 -7.18
N TYR A 384 18.01 7.67 -6.30
CA TYR A 384 16.64 8.21 -6.35
C TYR A 384 16.55 9.67 -5.87
N ALA A 385 17.62 10.25 -5.32
CA ALA A 385 17.72 11.65 -4.89
C ALA A 385 16.56 12.14 -3.97
N GLY A 386 16.07 11.28 -3.06
CA GLY A 386 14.96 11.62 -2.16
C GLY A 386 13.57 11.57 -2.81
N LYS A 387 13.42 10.88 -3.95
CA LYS A 387 12.17 10.78 -4.72
C LYS A 387 11.71 9.33 -4.93
N GLY A 388 10.57 9.16 -5.59
CA GLY A 388 10.09 7.88 -6.06
C GLY A 388 9.58 7.97 -7.49
N PHE A 389 9.59 6.83 -8.18
CA PHE A 389 9.18 6.74 -9.59
C PHE A 389 7.81 6.09 -9.68
N ASN A 390 6.79 6.88 -10.02
CA ASN A 390 5.41 6.43 -10.08
C ASN A 390 5.20 5.36 -11.18
N ALA A 391 4.27 4.43 -10.95
CA ALA A 391 4.01 3.31 -11.85
C ALA A 391 3.26 3.64 -13.17
N HIS A 392 3.10 4.92 -13.54
CA HIS A 392 2.74 5.34 -14.90
C HIS A 392 3.95 5.71 -15.76
N SER A 393 5.16 5.78 -15.21
CA SER A 393 6.41 5.83 -15.98
C SER A 393 6.75 4.44 -16.56
N SER A 394 5.94 3.96 -17.51
CA SER A 394 6.12 2.62 -18.12
C SER A 394 7.41 2.45 -18.93
N THR A 395 8.03 3.57 -19.32
CA THR A 395 9.32 3.67 -20.00
C THR A 395 10.51 3.84 -19.04
N GLU A 396 10.28 3.98 -17.73
CA GLU A 396 11.35 4.20 -16.74
C GLU A 396 12.41 3.09 -16.82
N TYR A 397 13.65 3.46 -17.09
CA TYR A 397 14.70 2.54 -17.52
C TYR A 397 15.92 2.54 -16.61
N THR A 398 16.06 3.57 -15.78
CA THR A 398 17.04 3.60 -14.70
C THR A 398 16.44 2.91 -13.48
N HIS A 399 15.21 3.29 -13.09
CA HIS A 399 14.71 2.99 -11.75
C HIS A 399 13.59 1.94 -11.65
N ALA A 400 13.57 1.20 -10.54
CA ALA A 400 12.48 0.33 -10.15
C ALA A 400 11.24 1.16 -9.74
N VAL A 401 10.25 1.19 -10.64
CA VAL A 401 8.99 1.92 -10.41
C VAL A 401 8.26 1.40 -9.18
N ASN A 402 7.81 2.33 -8.34
CA ASN A 402 7.07 2.08 -7.11
C ASN A 402 7.79 1.15 -6.11
N LEU A 403 9.13 1.14 -6.12
CA LEU A 403 9.96 0.40 -5.15
C LEU A 403 9.86 1.04 -3.75
N ALA A 404 9.54 0.23 -2.75
CA ALA A 404 9.54 0.59 -1.35
C ALA A 404 9.87 -0.64 -0.47
N GLN A 405 10.44 -0.42 0.70
CA GLN A 405 10.35 -1.38 1.79
C GLN A 405 8.95 -1.30 2.39
N THR A 406 8.40 -2.42 2.82
CA THR A 406 7.27 -2.45 3.74
C THR A 406 7.63 -3.24 5.00
N LYS A 407 7.05 -2.83 6.12
CA LYS A 407 7.38 -3.34 7.45
C LYS A 407 6.16 -3.28 8.35
N LEU A 408 6.08 -4.25 9.26
CA LEU A 408 5.12 -4.29 10.36
C LEU A 408 5.90 -4.49 11.65
N THR A 409 5.64 -3.67 12.66
CA THR A 409 6.07 -3.93 14.04
C THR A 409 4.86 -4.02 14.97
N ASP A 410 5.03 -4.70 16.10
CA ASP A 410 4.06 -4.66 17.20
C ASP A 410 4.20 -3.36 18.04
N GLY A 411 3.45 -3.28 19.13
CA GLY A 411 3.51 -2.17 20.10
C GLY A 411 4.72 -2.23 21.05
N GLN A 412 5.58 -3.24 20.94
CA GLN A 412 6.84 -3.39 21.66
C GLN A 412 8.03 -2.94 20.79
N GLY A 413 7.84 -2.90 19.46
CA GLY A 413 8.84 -2.52 18.47
C GLY A 413 9.45 -3.71 17.73
N GLU A 414 9.04 -4.94 18.04
CA GLU A 414 9.53 -6.15 17.38
C GLU A 414 9.01 -6.24 15.95
N VAL A 415 9.86 -6.69 15.02
CA VAL A 415 9.53 -6.76 13.60
C VAL A 415 8.70 -8.00 13.33
N LEU A 416 7.40 -7.82 13.10
CA LEU A 416 6.49 -8.90 12.73
C LEU A 416 6.54 -9.25 11.24
N PHE A 417 6.99 -8.34 10.37
CA PHE A 417 7.25 -8.62 8.95
C PHE A 417 8.14 -7.55 8.33
N SER A 418 8.99 -7.92 7.38
CA SER A 418 9.50 -6.96 6.38
C SER A 418 9.73 -7.61 5.02
N GLY A 419 9.56 -6.83 3.96
CA GLY A 419 9.82 -7.22 2.58
C GLY A 419 9.81 -6.04 1.64
N MET A 420 10.16 -6.26 0.37
CA MET A 420 10.13 -5.24 -0.68
C MET A 420 8.85 -5.33 -1.50
N ARG A 421 8.29 -4.17 -1.86
CA ARG A 421 7.15 -4.05 -2.78
C ARG A 421 7.57 -3.21 -3.97
N HIS A 422 7.12 -3.57 -5.17
CA HIS A 422 7.46 -2.85 -6.40
C HIS A 422 6.38 -2.96 -7.49
N GLY A 423 6.49 -2.13 -8.52
CA GLY A 423 5.86 -2.37 -9.82
C GLY A 423 6.59 -3.45 -10.61
N VAL A 424 6.09 -3.82 -11.80
CA VAL A 424 6.66 -4.95 -12.53
C VAL A 424 8.09 -4.67 -13.02
N ILE A 425 8.93 -5.70 -12.98
CA ILE A 425 10.28 -5.71 -13.56
C ILE A 425 10.15 -5.93 -15.08
N SER A 426 9.43 -5.01 -15.72
CA SER A 426 9.20 -4.92 -17.16
C SER A 426 8.99 -3.46 -17.52
N ALA A 427 9.92 -2.87 -18.27
CA ALA A 427 9.82 -1.55 -18.86
C ALA A 427 8.96 -1.62 -20.14
N PHE A 428 7.72 -2.10 -20.02
CA PHE A 428 6.83 -2.43 -21.15
C PHE A 428 6.46 -1.24 -22.06
N GLY A 429 6.74 0.00 -21.65
CA GLY A 429 6.67 1.18 -22.53
C GLY A 429 7.81 1.24 -23.56
N ILE A 430 8.94 0.56 -23.32
CA ILE A 430 10.06 0.43 -24.26
C ILE A 430 9.70 -0.65 -25.28
N ASN A 431 8.81 -0.33 -26.23
CA ASN A 431 8.38 -1.25 -27.29
C ASN A 431 8.41 -0.55 -28.66
N ALA A 432 8.52 -1.35 -29.73
CA ALA A 432 8.73 -0.83 -31.09
C ALA A 432 7.55 -0.01 -31.65
N GLY A 433 6.37 -0.02 -31.01
CA GLY A 433 5.26 0.86 -31.34
C GLY A 433 5.47 2.27 -30.78
N ASP A 434 5.79 2.37 -29.50
CA ASP A 434 6.01 3.64 -28.81
C ASP A 434 7.34 4.29 -29.23
N VAL A 435 8.44 3.52 -29.25
CA VAL A 435 9.79 3.98 -29.60
C VAL A 435 9.87 4.59 -31.00
N ARG A 436 9.08 4.09 -31.95
CA ARG A 436 8.98 4.64 -33.32
C ARG A 436 8.42 6.07 -33.36
N HIS A 437 7.79 6.52 -32.28
CA HIS A 437 7.15 7.83 -32.17
C HIS A 437 7.77 8.75 -31.10
N MET A 438 8.74 8.26 -30.32
CA MET A 438 9.57 9.06 -29.42
C MET A 438 10.43 10.07 -30.22
N SER A 439 10.65 11.26 -29.67
CA SER A 439 11.56 12.25 -30.26
C SER A 439 13.03 11.86 -30.07
N ASP A 440 13.96 12.57 -30.71
CA ASP A 440 15.40 12.31 -30.50
C ASP A 440 15.83 12.68 -29.07
N GLU A 441 15.22 13.70 -28.48
CA GLU A 441 15.47 14.15 -27.10
C GLU A 441 14.99 13.14 -26.04
N GLU A 442 13.91 12.39 -26.32
CA GLU A 442 13.44 11.30 -25.46
C GLU A 442 14.27 10.02 -25.66
N LEU A 443 14.54 9.65 -26.93
CA LEU A 443 15.14 8.36 -27.26
C LEU A 443 16.67 8.34 -27.12
N ALA A 444 17.37 9.46 -27.29
CA ALA A 444 18.82 9.55 -27.13
C ALA A 444 19.31 9.06 -25.75
N PRO A 445 18.88 9.62 -24.60
CA PRO A 445 19.38 9.17 -23.30
C PRO A 445 19.03 7.71 -22.99
N MET A 446 17.91 7.19 -23.52
CA MET A 446 17.58 5.77 -23.44
C MET A 446 18.58 4.91 -24.23
N VAL A 447 18.90 5.28 -25.47
CA VAL A 447 19.91 4.58 -26.29
C VAL A 447 21.29 4.65 -25.66
N GLU A 448 21.68 5.82 -25.13
CA GLU A 448 22.98 6.02 -24.49
C GLU A 448 23.16 5.24 -23.18
N THR A 449 22.07 4.97 -22.47
CA THR A 449 22.09 4.21 -21.20
C THR A 449 21.89 2.70 -21.40
N LEU A 450 21.11 2.29 -22.41
CA LEU A 450 20.60 0.91 -22.52
C LEU A 450 21.18 0.08 -23.66
N LEU A 451 21.81 0.70 -24.68
CA LEU A 451 22.51 -0.04 -25.73
C LEU A 451 24.02 0.05 -25.53
N PRO A 452 24.72 -1.09 -25.35
CA PRO A 452 26.17 -1.10 -25.26
C PRO A 452 26.77 -0.70 -26.62
N ARG A 453 27.96 -0.08 -26.61
CA ARG A 453 28.51 0.66 -27.76
C ARG A 453 28.73 -0.18 -29.02
N GLU A 454 28.89 -1.49 -28.88
CA GLU A 454 28.99 -2.47 -29.95
C GLU A 454 27.66 -2.72 -30.70
N MET A 455 26.52 -2.33 -30.14
CA MET A 455 25.20 -2.42 -30.78
C MET A 455 24.78 -1.11 -31.47
N TRP A 456 25.62 -0.07 -31.46
CA TRP A 456 25.36 1.20 -32.11
C TRP A 456 25.70 1.12 -33.61
N ALA A 457 24.86 1.73 -34.44
CA ALA A 457 25.05 1.79 -35.88
C ALA A 457 26.18 2.77 -36.27
N ARG A 458 26.86 2.46 -37.37
CA ARG A 458 27.92 3.31 -37.94
C ARG A 458 27.41 4.15 -39.10
N GLU A 459 28.08 5.27 -39.35
CA GLU A 459 27.76 6.12 -40.50
C GLU A 459 27.86 5.34 -41.81
N ASN A 460 26.92 5.58 -42.72
CA ASN A 460 26.76 4.88 -44.01
C ASN A 460 26.58 3.36 -43.96
N GLU A 461 26.55 2.70 -42.79
CA GLU A 461 26.53 1.24 -42.69
C GLU A 461 25.37 0.59 -43.47
N ARG A 462 24.18 1.19 -43.39
CA ARG A 462 23.01 0.81 -44.21
C ARG A 462 23.25 0.99 -45.71
N MET A 463 23.95 2.04 -46.14
CA MET A 463 24.28 2.28 -47.54
C MET A 463 25.30 1.27 -48.07
N VAL A 464 26.26 0.86 -47.25
CA VAL A 464 27.22 -0.21 -47.60
C VAL A 464 26.53 -1.56 -47.69
N MET A 465 25.68 -1.91 -46.71
CA MET A 465 24.87 -3.14 -46.77
C MET A 465 23.93 -3.16 -47.98
N LEU A 466 23.32 -2.01 -48.34
CA LEU A 466 22.46 -1.89 -49.50
C LEU A 466 23.25 -1.99 -50.82
N ALA A 467 24.38 -1.30 -50.95
CA ALA A 467 25.26 -1.38 -52.12
C ALA A 467 25.71 -2.83 -52.36
N ASN A 468 26.26 -3.48 -51.32
CA ASN A 468 26.62 -4.90 -51.36
C ASN A 468 25.43 -5.80 -51.75
N SER A 469 24.22 -5.50 -51.28
CA SER A 469 23.02 -6.27 -51.63
C SER A 469 22.58 -6.07 -53.08
N LEU A 470 22.78 -4.87 -53.64
CA LEU A 470 22.48 -4.54 -55.04
C LEU A 470 23.52 -5.14 -56.01
N ASP A 471 24.80 -5.11 -55.65
CA ASP A 471 25.88 -5.76 -56.39
C ASP A 471 25.66 -7.29 -56.43
N ASN A 472 25.32 -7.91 -55.29
CA ASN A 472 25.05 -9.35 -55.18
C ASN A 472 23.86 -9.84 -56.04
N ILE A 473 22.95 -8.95 -56.47
CA ILE A 473 21.87 -9.27 -57.41
C ILE A 473 22.12 -8.75 -58.84
N GLY A 474 23.31 -8.23 -59.12
CA GLY A 474 23.71 -7.75 -60.46
C GLY A 474 23.01 -6.46 -60.91
N ILE A 475 22.56 -5.62 -59.96
CA ILE A 475 21.88 -4.34 -60.21
C ILE A 475 22.72 -3.14 -59.76
N GLY A 476 23.63 -3.35 -58.80
CA GLY A 476 24.61 -2.34 -58.39
C GLY A 476 25.71 -2.14 -59.43
N GLY A 477 26.39 -1.00 -59.33
CA GLY A 477 27.34 -0.50 -60.33
C GLY A 477 28.27 0.55 -59.73
N PHE A 478 28.77 0.27 -58.51
CA PHE A 478 29.73 1.12 -57.82
C PHE A 478 31.16 0.70 -58.22
N ASP A 479 31.67 1.26 -59.32
CA ASP A 479 33.10 1.19 -59.61
C ASP A 479 33.92 1.90 -58.51
N GLY A 480 35.20 1.54 -58.40
CA GLY A 480 36.05 1.87 -57.25
C GLY A 480 36.21 3.36 -56.92
N ASP A 481 36.58 3.62 -55.66
CA ASP A 481 36.76 4.92 -55.00
C ASP A 481 35.47 5.72 -54.68
N ASP A 482 34.38 5.61 -55.45
CA ASP A 482 33.09 6.27 -55.15
C ASP A 482 32.11 5.43 -54.28
N ALA A 483 32.48 4.20 -53.91
CA ALA A 483 31.65 3.32 -53.08
C ALA A 483 31.52 3.84 -51.63
N PRO A 484 30.31 3.82 -51.02
CA PRO A 484 30.13 4.30 -49.64
C PRO A 484 30.96 3.46 -48.65
N GLN A 485 31.66 4.13 -47.75
CA GLN A 485 32.45 3.48 -46.69
C GLN A 485 31.78 3.61 -45.32
N VAL A 486 31.88 2.56 -44.51
CA VAL A 486 31.37 2.53 -43.13
C VAL A 486 32.23 3.45 -42.26
N GLY A 487 31.61 4.45 -41.65
CA GLY A 487 32.29 5.45 -40.83
C GLY A 487 32.37 5.10 -39.33
N GLU A 488 32.40 6.16 -38.52
CA GLU A 488 32.40 6.07 -37.06
C GLU A 488 31.02 5.70 -36.50
N ILE A 489 30.97 5.40 -35.19
CA ILE A 489 29.73 5.09 -34.47
C ILE A 489 28.90 6.37 -34.35
N SER A 490 27.63 6.34 -34.78
CA SER A 490 26.77 7.51 -34.84
C SER A 490 25.48 7.33 -34.05
N LEU A 491 25.25 8.22 -33.07
CA LEU A 491 24.00 8.25 -32.31
C LEU A 491 22.79 8.45 -33.24
N LYS A 492 22.91 9.31 -34.25
CA LYS A 492 21.84 9.60 -35.22
C LYS A 492 21.43 8.37 -36.01
N GLU A 493 22.38 7.62 -36.56
CA GLU A 493 22.08 6.38 -37.29
C GLU A 493 21.59 5.28 -36.33
N THR A 494 22.07 5.27 -35.08
CA THR A 494 21.57 4.35 -34.03
C THR A 494 20.11 4.65 -33.68
N LEU A 495 19.72 5.92 -33.52
CA LEU A 495 18.33 6.34 -33.30
C LEU A 495 17.41 5.93 -34.46
N ALA A 496 17.87 6.05 -35.70
CA ALA A 496 17.14 5.56 -36.87
C ALA A 496 17.02 4.02 -36.88
N ALA A 497 18.11 3.30 -36.58
CA ALA A 497 18.12 1.85 -36.51
C ALA A 497 17.19 1.32 -35.40
N VAL A 498 17.19 1.94 -34.21
CA VAL A 498 16.36 1.57 -33.06
C VAL A 498 14.86 1.73 -33.37
N ARG A 499 14.46 2.79 -34.07
CA ARG A 499 13.06 3.00 -34.49
C ARG A 499 12.56 2.00 -35.54
N GLU A 500 13.45 1.26 -36.19
CA GLU A 500 13.14 0.31 -37.27
C GLU A 500 13.47 -1.16 -36.94
N ASN A 501 14.30 -1.43 -35.93
CA ASN A 501 14.73 -2.78 -35.55
C ASN A 501 14.22 -3.17 -34.14
N PRO A 502 13.14 -3.97 -34.04
CA PRO A 502 12.60 -4.42 -32.76
C PRO A 502 13.62 -5.12 -31.85
N ALA A 503 14.64 -5.81 -32.40
CA ALA A 503 15.63 -6.50 -31.59
C ALA A 503 16.52 -5.53 -30.78
N LEU A 504 16.77 -4.31 -31.26
CA LEU A 504 17.44 -3.27 -30.48
C LEU A 504 16.52 -2.76 -29.37
N VAL A 505 15.22 -2.61 -29.63
CA VAL A 505 14.23 -2.17 -28.63
C VAL A 505 14.02 -3.23 -27.54
N ASP A 506 14.02 -4.51 -27.90
CA ASP A 506 13.94 -5.61 -26.95
C ASP A 506 15.24 -5.76 -26.12
N ALA A 507 16.41 -5.47 -26.70
CA ALA A 507 17.66 -5.36 -25.95
C ALA A 507 17.64 -4.20 -24.94
N MET A 508 17.18 -3.02 -25.36
CA MET A 508 16.97 -1.87 -24.46
C MET A 508 16.02 -2.21 -23.31
N ARG A 509 14.89 -2.89 -23.61
CA ARG A 509 13.95 -3.33 -22.56
C ARG A 509 14.60 -4.34 -21.62
N ARG A 510 15.37 -5.31 -22.12
CA ARG A 510 16.07 -6.29 -21.28
C ARG A 510 17.04 -5.61 -20.32
N GLN A 511 17.85 -4.66 -20.79
CA GLN A 511 18.75 -3.91 -19.91
C GLN A 511 17.98 -3.09 -18.86
N ALA A 512 16.91 -2.39 -19.26
CA ALA A 512 16.04 -1.68 -18.33
C ALA A 512 15.40 -2.60 -17.27
N ASN A 513 15.04 -3.83 -17.66
CA ASN A 513 14.49 -4.83 -16.74
C ASN A 513 15.57 -5.33 -15.75
N ALA A 514 16.80 -5.58 -16.23
CA ALA A 514 17.93 -5.96 -15.39
C ALA A 514 18.30 -4.85 -14.38
N ASN A 515 18.32 -3.58 -14.80
CA ASN A 515 18.50 -2.42 -13.91
C ASN A 515 17.49 -2.42 -12.76
N ARG A 516 16.20 -2.58 -13.08
CA ARG A 516 15.12 -2.65 -12.07
C ARG A 516 15.26 -3.83 -11.11
N ALA A 517 15.73 -4.99 -11.59
CA ALA A 517 15.99 -6.15 -10.73
C ALA A 517 17.18 -5.89 -9.79
N HIS A 518 18.28 -5.35 -10.33
CA HIS A 518 19.49 -4.99 -9.58
C HIS A 518 19.19 -3.97 -8.47
N GLU A 519 18.44 -2.90 -8.76
CA GLU A 519 17.98 -1.96 -7.72
C GLU A 519 17.08 -2.59 -6.66
N THR A 520 16.26 -3.58 -7.02
CA THR A 520 15.39 -4.26 -6.04
C THR A 520 16.23 -5.11 -5.07
N VAL A 521 17.32 -5.73 -5.54
CA VAL A 521 18.33 -6.40 -4.69
C VAL A 521 19.08 -5.38 -3.82
N LEU A 522 19.55 -4.27 -4.42
CA LEU A 522 20.23 -3.18 -3.70
C LEU A 522 19.35 -2.61 -2.57
N GLY A 523 18.06 -2.43 -2.82
CA GLY A 523 17.09 -2.00 -1.82
C GLY A 523 16.96 -2.97 -0.64
N THR A 524 17.01 -4.29 -0.90
CA THR A 524 17.06 -5.31 0.18
C THR A 524 18.35 -5.25 0.99
N LEU A 525 19.50 -5.01 0.35
CA LEU A 525 20.78 -4.88 1.07
C LEU A 525 20.80 -3.61 1.95
N LEU A 526 20.35 -2.47 1.41
CA LEU A 526 20.34 -1.19 2.13
C LEU A 526 19.31 -1.13 3.27
N THR A 527 18.35 -2.05 3.31
CA THR A 527 17.31 -2.12 4.34
C THR A 527 17.48 -3.29 5.32
N ASP A 528 18.54 -4.09 5.16
CA ASP A 528 18.93 -5.19 6.05
C ASP A 528 20.35 -4.94 6.62
N PRO A 529 20.48 -4.39 7.84
CA PRO A 529 21.78 -4.10 8.45
C PRO A 529 22.68 -5.33 8.62
N GLN A 530 22.13 -6.54 8.78
CA GLN A 530 22.92 -7.75 9.00
C GLN A 530 23.52 -8.28 7.69
N LEU A 531 22.77 -8.22 6.59
CA LEU A 531 23.33 -8.47 5.25
C LEU A 531 24.40 -7.42 4.90
N MET A 532 24.14 -6.14 5.19
CA MET A 532 25.07 -5.04 4.91
C MET A 532 26.38 -5.16 5.71
N GLU A 533 26.31 -5.46 7.01
CA GLU A 533 27.49 -5.65 7.86
C GLU A 533 28.38 -6.79 7.35
N ARG A 534 27.80 -7.94 7.03
CA ARG A 534 28.52 -9.11 6.47
C ARG A 534 29.16 -8.80 5.12
N ALA A 535 28.42 -8.12 4.23
CA ALA A 535 28.89 -7.77 2.89
C ALA A 535 30.02 -6.71 2.93
N LEU A 536 29.93 -5.72 3.82
CA LEU A 536 31.00 -4.75 4.09
C LEU A 536 32.21 -5.40 4.77
N GLY A 537 32.01 -6.48 5.53
CA GLY A 537 33.06 -7.36 6.07
C GLY A 537 33.82 -8.16 5.00
N GLY A 538 33.39 -8.11 3.73
CA GLY A 538 34.02 -8.82 2.61
C GLY A 538 33.50 -10.24 2.38
N GLU A 539 32.43 -10.65 3.06
CA GLU A 539 31.75 -11.91 2.73
C GLU A 539 31.02 -11.77 1.39
N THR A 540 31.09 -12.79 0.52
CA THR A 540 30.15 -12.93 -0.61
C THR A 540 28.83 -13.46 -0.06
N VAL A 541 28.00 -12.56 0.46
CA VAL A 541 26.78 -12.91 1.20
C VAL A 541 25.75 -13.55 0.26
N PRO A 542 25.21 -14.74 0.55
CA PRO A 542 24.08 -15.29 -0.19
C PRO A 542 22.80 -14.51 0.12
N VAL A 543 22.08 -14.10 -0.93
CA VAL A 543 20.83 -13.35 -0.84
C VAL A 543 19.74 -14.15 -1.53
N ASP A 544 19.13 -15.07 -0.77
CA ASP A 544 18.00 -15.86 -1.23
C ASP A 544 16.73 -15.01 -1.22
N ILE A 545 16.06 -14.94 -2.37
CA ILE A 545 14.95 -14.02 -2.64
C ILE A 545 13.72 -14.83 -3.07
N LEU A 546 12.56 -14.54 -2.48
CA LEU A 546 11.28 -14.99 -3.01
C LEU A 546 10.59 -13.81 -3.73
N SER A 547 10.50 -13.88 -5.07
CA SER A 547 9.79 -12.86 -5.87
C SER A 547 8.39 -13.34 -6.26
N ILE A 548 7.37 -12.76 -5.65
CA ILE A 548 5.96 -13.11 -5.83
C ILE A 548 5.28 -12.12 -6.78
N SER A 549 5.03 -12.54 -8.01
CA SER A 549 4.28 -11.75 -8.98
C SER A 549 2.78 -12.06 -8.94
N LEU A 550 1.95 -11.04 -9.11
CA LEU A 550 0.48 -11.12 -9.06
C LEU A 550 -0.16 -10.87 -10.43
N LEU A 551 0.58 -11.14 -11.51
CA LEU A 551 0.12 -10.92 -12.90
C LEU A 551 -0.85 -12.02 -13.33
N THR A 552 -1.81 -11.64 -14.17
CA THR A 552 -2.79 -12.54 -14.80
C THR A 552 -2.54 -12.60 -16.30
N PRO A 553 -1.78 -13.59 -16.80
CA PRO A 553 -1.42 -13.71 -18.21
C PRO A 553 -2.59 -14.26 -19.05
N ASP A 554 -3.70 -13.51 -19.11
CA ASP A 554 -4.90 -13.86 -19.89
C ASP A 554 -4.60 -13.89 -21.40
N ASN A 555 -4.77 -15.04 -22.06
CA ASN A 555 -4.50 -15.17 -23.51
C ASN A 555 -5.43 -14.31 -24.39
N ILE A 556 -6.60 -13.90 -23.88
CA ILE A 556 -7.68 -13.29 -24.67
C ILE A 556 -7.60 -11.74 -24.69
N ARG A 557 -7.10 -11.10 -23.63
CA ARG A 557 -7.08 -9.62 -23.54
C ARG A 557 -6.15 -8.92 -24.54
N PRO A 558 -4.92 -9.41 -24.82
CA PRO A 558 -4.02 -8.77 -25.77
C PRO A 558 -4.62 -8.64 -27.18
N MET A 559 -5.36 -9.66 -27.64
CA MET A 559 -6.01 -9.68 -28.95
C MET A 559 -7.11 -8.62 -29.13
N ILE A 560 -7.64 -8.06 -28.04
CA ILE A 560 -8.79 -7.15 -28.05
C ILE A 560 -8.39 -5.70 -27.72
N LYS A 561 -7.20 -5.49 -27.13
CA LYS A 561 -6.79 -4.19 -26.56
C LYS A 561 -5.36 -3.71 -26.87
N GLY A 562 -4.50 -4.55 -27.47
CA GLY A 562 -3.15 -4.15 -27.87
C GLY A 562 -2.05 -4.39 -26.82
N ALA A 563 -0.82 -4.04 -27.19
CA ALA A 563 0.41 -4.53 -26.56
C ALA A 563 0.56 -4.17 -25.07
N HIS A 564 0.15 -2.98 -24.65
CA HIS A 564 0.40 -2.50 -23.28
C HIS A 564 -0.45 -3.23 -22.20
N GLU A 565 -1.41 -4.09 -22.55
CA GLU A 565 -2.11 -5.01 -21.63
C GLU A 565 -1.54 -6.45 -21.63
N ASN A 566 -0.38 -6.69 -22.25
CA ASN A 566 0.26 -8.01 -22.32
C ASN A 566 0.98 -8.40 -21.01
N GLU A 567 0.23 -8.73 -19.95
CA GLU A 567 0.80 -9.21 -18.68
C GLU A 567 1.60 -10.53 -18.84
N ARG A 568 1.43 -11.29 -19.94
CA ARG A 568 2.25 -12.47 -20.26
C ARG A 568 3.69 -12.09 -20.61
N GLN A 569 3.90 -11.10 -21.47
CA GLN A 569 5.25 -10.57 -21.75
C GLN A 569 5.88 -10.02 -20.46
N MET A 570 5.10 -9.35 -19.62
CA MET A 570 5.60 -8.78 -18.36
C MET A 570 6.07 -9.84 -17.35
N VAL A 571 5.45 -11.05 -17.35
CA VAL A 571 5.99 -12.20 -16.61
C VAL A 571 7.31 -12.67 -17.22
N GLN A 572 7.38 -12.84 -18.55
CA GLN A 572 8.61 -13.31 -19.23
C GLN A 572 9.79 -12.35 -19.04
N ASP A 573 9.54 -11.05 -19.16
CA ASP A 573 10.47 -9.96 -18.85
C ASP A 573 11.03 -10.07 -17.43
N GLN A 574 10.16 -10.23 -16.42
CA GLN A 574 10.56 -10.33 -15.02
C GLN A 574 11.31 -11.63 -14.70
N MET A 575 10.92 -12.77 -15.31
CA MET A 575 11.67 -14.01 -15.16
C MET A 575 13.08 -13.90 -15.78
N GLN A 576 13.19 -13.29 -16.96
CA GLN A 576 14.49 -13.08 -17.61
C GLN A 576 15.37 -12.14 -16.79
N ALA A 577 14.82 -11.04 -16.28
CA ALA A 577 15.55 -10.11 -15.41
C ALA A 577 16.10 -10.80 -14.15
N TRP A 578 15.33 -11.72 -13.55
CA TRP A 578 15.82 -12.50 -12.41
C TRP A 578 16.94 -13.49 -12.78
N GLN A 579 16.96 -14.06 -13.98
CA GLN A 579 18.11 -14.86 -14.43
C GLN A 579 19.30 -13.97 -14.80
N ASP A 580 19.07 -12.76 -15.31
CA ASP A 580 20.11 -11.81 -15.71
C ASP A 580 20.89 -11.23 -14.50
N VAL A 581 20.24 -11.10 -13.33
CA VAL A 581 20.90 -10.70 -12.07
C VAL A 581 21.26 -11.86 -11.14
N ARG A 582 21.09 -13.12 -11.56
CA ARG A 582 21.37 -14.31 -10.74
C ARG A 582 22.87 -14.50 -10.52
N GLY A 583 23.24 -15.09 -9.39
CA GLY A 583 24.62 -15.42 -9.04
C GLY A 583 25.38 -14.23 -8.46
N VAL A 584 26.70 -14.24 -8.61
CA VAL A 584 27.58 -13.23 -8.01
C VAL A 584 27.37 -11.86 -8.67
N GLN A 585 26.89 -10.90 -7.89
CA GLN A 585 26.67 -9.50 -8.27
C GLN A 585 27.50 -8.57 -7.38
N THR A 586 27.91 -7.42 -7.93
CA THR A 586 28.60 -6.37 -7.19
C THR A 586 27.75 -5.11 -7.09
N PHE A 587 27.82 -4.44 -5.94
CA PHE A 587 27.13 -3.17 -5.67
C PHE A 587 28.10 -2.16 -5.09
N GLU A 588 27.96 -0.87 -5.44
CA GLU A 588 28.61 0.22 -4.74
C GLU A 588 27.66 0.81 -3.70
N VAL A 589 28.10 0.84 -2.44
CA VAL A 589 27.31 1.30 -1.28
C VAL A 589 28.17 2.21 -0.40
N ARG A 590 27.54 2.98 0.50
CA ARG A 590 28.27 3.73 1.54
C ARG A 590 28.44 2.91 2.80
N ASP A 591 29.62 2.96 3.41
CA ASP A 591 29.83 2.53 4.80
C ASP A 591 29.29 3.56 5.81
N ALA A 592 29.41 3.25 7.11
CA ALA A 592 28.94 4.12 8.19
C ALA A 592 29.69 5.47 8.24
N GLU A 593 30.92 5.52 7.73
CA GLU A 593 31.73 6.71 7.55
C GLU A 593 31.35 7.52 6.29
N GLY A 594 30.44 7.01 5.45
CA GLY A 594 29.96 7.62 4.22
C GLY A 594 30.84 7.39 2.98
N GLN A 595 31.86 6.54 3.08
CA GLN A 595 32.81 6.22 2.02
C GLN A 595 32.21 5.16 1.08
N MET A 596 32.43 5.31 -0.23
CA MET A 596 31.98 4.30 -1.20
C MET A 596 32.81 3.03 -1.06
N ARG A 597 32.15 1.88 -0.95
CA ARG A 597 32.75 0.55 -1.01
C ARG A 597 32.02 -0.33 -2.01
N GLN A 598 32.78 -1.17 -2.70
CA GLN A 598 32.21 -2.27 -3.47
C GLN A 598 31.96 -3.45 -2.53
N ILE A 599 30.71 -3.94 -2.51
CA ILE A 599 30.32 -5.19 -1.86
C ILE A 599 29.97 -6.24 -2.91
N THR A 600 30.05 -7.52 -2.54
CA THR A 600 29.78 -8.67 -3.42
C THR A 600 28.75 -9.59 -2.76
N VAL A 601 27.76 -10.05 -3.51
CA VAL A 601 26.67 -10.92 -3.00
C VAL A 601 26.32 -11.99 -4.03
N ASP A 602 25.82 -13.13 -3.58
CA ASP A 602 25.35 -14.23 -4.44
C ASP A 602 23.81 -14.25 -4.46
N VAL A 603 23.23 -13.70 -5.54
CA VAL A 603 21.80 -13.45 -5.69
C VAL A 603 21.09 -14.72 -6.15
N ARG A 604 20.15 -15.20 -5.33
CA ARG A 604 19.45 -16.48 -5.53
C ARG A 604 17.94 -16.28 -5.59
N PRO A 605 17.41 -15.85 -6.75
CA PRO A 605 15.98 -15.55 -6.90
C PRO A 605 15.18 -16.82 -7.19
N VAL A 606 14.19 -17.07 -6.34
CA VAL A 606 13.09 -18.01 -6.55
C VAL A 606 11.86 -17.18 -6.93
N ALA A 607 11.44 -17.25 -8.19
CA ALA A 607 10.41 -16.36 -8.74
C ALA A 607 9.14 -17.13 -9.11
N CYS A 608 7.97 -16.66 -8.64
CA CYS A 608 6.67 -17.28 -8.88
C CYS A 608 5.61 -16.25 -9.33
N ASN A 609 4.49 -16.73 -9.90
CA ASN A 609 3.38 -15.89 -10.33
C ASN A 609 2.00 -16.47 -9.99
N TYR A 610 1.30 -15.84 -9.04
CA TYR A 610 -0.06 -16.20 -8.62
C TYR A 610 -1.04 -15.06 -8.93
N GLY A 611 -1.73 -15.15 -10.07
CA GLY A 611 -2.63 -14.10 -10.57
C GLY A 611 -4.01 -14.07 -9.90
N VAL A 612 -4.33 -12.97 -9.20
CA VAL A 612 -5.48 -12.83 -8.28
C VAL A 612 -6.73 -12.12 -8.82
N ASN A 613 -6.76 -11.72 -10.11
CA ASN A 613 -7.94 -11.05 -10.68
C ASN A 613 -9.04 -12.06 -11.07
N ALA A 614 -10.28 -11.60 -11.31
CA ALA A 614 -11.41 -12.43 -11.73
C ALA A 614 -11.19 -13.31 -13.00
N GLY A 615 -10.18 -13.03 -13.83
CA GLY A 615 -9.75 -13.92 -14.93
C GLY A 615 -8.85 -15.08 -14.48
N GLY A 616 -8.06 -14.87 -13.42
CA GLY A 616 -7.26 -15.91 -12.77
C GLY A 616 -8.09 -16.76 -11.80
N VAL A 617 -8.93 -16.14 -10.98
CA VAL A 617 -9.58 -16.79 -9.81
C VAL A 617 -11.13 -16.85 -9.84
N GLY A 618 -11.77 -16.38 -10.91
CA GLY A 618 -13.24 -16.42 -11.06
C GLY A 618 -13.77 -17.72 -11.65
N SER A 619 -15.09 -17.92 -11.64
CA SER A 619 -15.79 -19.13 -12.13
C SER A 619 -15.65 -19.42 -13.64
N ALA A 620 -14.97 -18.55 -14.38
CA ALA A 620 -14.63 -18.71 -15.79
C ALA A 620 -13.10 -18.78 -16.03
N SER A 621 -12.27 -18.97 -15.00
CA SER A 621 -10.80 -19.04 -15.14
C SER A 621 -10.34 -20.16 -16.07
N TRP A 622 -11.10 -21.28 -16.12
CA TRP A 622 -10.90 -22.38 -17.06
C TRP A 622 -11.09 -22.00 -18.54
N LEU A 623 -11.83 -20.91 -18.84
CA LEU A 623 -11.99 -20.37 -20.20
C LEU A 623 -10.88 -19.36 -20.58
N ALA A 624 -10.08 -18.88 -19.61
CA ALA A 624 -9.08 -17.83 -19.86
C ALA A 624 -7.73 -18.35 -20.40
N GLY A 625 -7.45 -19.65 -20.19
CA GLY A 625 -6.30 -20.37 -20.79
C GLY A 625 -4.88 -19.91 -20.40
N GLY A 626 -4.75 -18.94 -19.50
CA GLY A 626 -3.45 -18.34 -19.17
C GLY A 626 -2.53 -19.20 -18.29
N TRP A 627 -3.12 -20.06 -17.45
CA TRP A 627 -2.44 -20.71 -16.31
C TRP A 627 -1.33 -21.69 -16.69
N ASP A 628 -1.40 -22.37 -17.83
CA ASP A 628 -0.41 -23.38 -18.23
C ASP A 628 0.99 -22.78 -18.42
N ASN A 629 1.07 -21.50 -18.76
CA ASN A 629 2.33 -20.76 -18.96
C ASN A 629 3.04 -20.40 -17.63
N VAL A 630 2.35 -20.47 -16.50
CA VAL A 630 2.89 -20.14 -15.16
C VAL A 630 2.85 -21.31 -14.18
N ALA A 631 2.12 -22.38 -14.49
CA ALA A 631 2.11 -23.60 -13.69
C ALA A 631 3.51 -24.23 -13.55
N GLY A 632 4.31 -24.20 -14.63
CA GLY A 632 5.72 -24.65 -14.60
C GLY A 632 6.60 -23.78 -13.71
N ILE A 633 6.52 -22.44 -13.87
CA ILE A 633 7.27 -21.47 -13.05
C ILE A 633 6.95 -21.65 -11.56
N ASN A 634 5.67 -21.78 -11.22
CA ASN A 634 5.24 -21.99 -9.84
C ASN A 634 5.66 -23.37 -9.30
N GLY A 635 5.67 -24.41 -10.14
CA GLY A 635 6.18 -25.73 -9.78
C GLY A 635 7.67 -25.70 -9.44
N GLU A 636 8.48 -25.08 -10.31
CA GLU A 636 9.92 -24.91 -10.09
C GLU A 636 10.20 -24.10 -8.80
N ALA A 637 9.47 -23.00 -8.60
CA ALA A 637 9.61 -22.16 -7.40
C ALA A 637 9.25 -22.90 -6.10
N ILE A 638 8.19 -23.73 -6.13
CA ILE A 638 7.81 -24.57 -4.98
C ILE A 638 8.87 -25.66 -4.74
N GLY A 639 9.39 -26.32 -5.77
CA GLY A 639 10.46 -27.31 -5.64
C GLY A 639 11.74 -26.72 -5.03
N GLN A 640 12.11 -25.49 -5.43
CA GLN A 640 13.26 -24.77 -4.85
C GLN A 640 13.06 -24.37 -3.38
N LEU A 641 11.83 -24.03 -2.97
CA LEU A 641 11.51 -23.67 -1.58
C LEU A 641 11.32 -24.88 -0.66
N LEU A 642 10.53 -25.87 -1.09
CA LEU A 642 9.95 -26.93 -0.24
C LEU A 642 10.33 -28.36 -0.68
N GLY A 643 11.05 -28.53 -1.80
CA GLY A 643 11.28 -29.82 -2.43
C GLY A 643 10.09 -30.32 -3.26
N ASP A 644 10.34 -31.38 -4.05
CA ASP A 644 9.37 -31.89 -5.03
C ASP A 644 8.29 -32.82 -4.45
N ASP A 645 8.45 -33.31 -3.22
CA ASP A 645 7.55 -34.29 -2.57
C ASP A 645 6.33 -33.63 -1.92
N ILE A 646 5.47 -33.04 -2.76
CA ILE A 646 4.22 -32.39 -2.33
C ILE A 646 3.27 -33.36 -1.59
N GLU A 647 3.29 -34.66 -1.93
CA GLU A 647 2.40 -35.65 -1.32
C GLU A 647 2.79 -35.96 0.14
N SER A 648 4.09 -36.02 0.46
CA SER A 648 4.56 -36.07 1.85
C SER A 648 4.16 -34.81 2.63
N LEU A 649 4.28 -33.62 2.02
CA LEU A 649 3.98 -32.34 2.69
C LEU A 649 2.50 -32.16 3.03
N THR A 650 1.56 -32.60 2.20
CA THR A 650 0.12 -32.50 2.54
C THR A 650 -0.29 -33.35 3.74
N HIS A 651 0.53 -34.35 4.09
CA HIS A 651 0.39 -35.20 5.28
C HIS A 651 1.27 -34.76 6.47
N GLY A 652 1.93 -33.60 6.39
CA GLY A 652 2.78 -33.08 7.47
C GLY A 652 4.23 -33.59 7.46
N GLY A 653 4.69 -34.10 6.32
CA GLY A 653 6.10 -34.42 6.09
C GLY A 653 7.02 -33.18 6.18
N MET A 654 8.32 -33.42 6.29
CA MET A 654 9.32 -32.35 6.34
C MET A 654 9.63 -31.84 4.92
N PRO A 655 9.65 -30.51 4.67
CA PRO A 655 10.10 -29.98 3.39
C PRO A 655 11.56 -30.28 3.10
N GLY A 656 11.87 -30.40 1.81
CA GLY A 656 13.22 -30.20 1.28
C GLY A 656 13.42 -28.75 0.82
N GLY A 657 14.38 -28.53 -0.07
CA GLY A 657 14.68 -27.20 -0.59
C GLY A 657 15.13 -26.21 0.50
N LEU A 658 15.12 -24.92 0.16
CA LEU A 658 15.67 -23.85 0.98
C LEU A 658 15.00 -23.72 2.36
N ILE A 659 13.69 -23.92 2.44
CA ILE A 659 12.94 -23.88 3.70
C ILE A 659 13.14 -25.18 4.49
N GLY A 660 13.24 -26.32 3.81
CA GLY A 660 13.54 -27.62 4.42
C GLY A 660 14.83 -27.63 5.22
N GLU A 661 15.92 -27.18 4.61
CA GLU A 661 17.23 -27.06 5.28
C GLU A 661 17.16 -26.17 6.53
N ARG A 662 16.46 -25.03 6.44
CA ARG A 662 16.32 -24.06 7.55
C ARG A 662 15.36 -24.56 8.64
N MET A 663 14.32 -25.32 8.29
CA MET A 663 13.43 -25.99 9.23
C MET A 663 14.12 -27.15 9.96
N GLN A 664 14.99 -27.92 9.28
CA GLN A 664 15.74 -29.00 9.92
C GLN A 664 16.73 -28.45 10.94
N ALA A 665 17.49 -27.39 10.58
CA ALA A 665 18.39 -26.72 11.51
C ALA A 665 17.66 -26.12 12.74
N LEU A 666 16.41 -25.68 12.57
CA LEU A 666 15.55 -25.24 13.68
C LEU A 666 15.13 -26.41 14.59
N GLU A 667 14.73 -27.55 14.02
CA GLU A 667 14.36 -28.74 14.80
C GLU A 667 15.55 -29.33 15.57
N GLU A 668 16.72 -29.44 14.93
CA GLU A 668 17.96 -29.88 15.58
C GLU A 668 18.34 -28.95 16.74
N ARG A 669 18.19 -27.62 16.57
CA ARG A 669 18.40 -26.64 17.65
C ARG A 669 17.40 -26.80 18.80
N ILE A 670 16.12 -27.06 18.52
CA ILE A 670 15.09 -27.31 19.54
C ILE A 670 15.43 -28.57 20.35
N LEU A 671 15.83 -29.66 19.69
CA LEU A 671 16.22 -30.90 20.35
C LEU A 671 17.43 -30.67 21.27
N MET A 672 18.50 -30.04 20.76
CA MET A 672 19.68 -29.70 21.57
C MET A 672 19.34 -28.79 22.75
N ASN A 673 18.50 -27.76 22.56
CA ASN A 673 18.11 -26.85 23.64
C ASN A 673 17.24 -27.53 24.71
N ARG A 674 16.44 -28.55 24.36
CA ARG A 674 15.72 -29.39 25.32
C ARG A 674 16.68 -30.25 26.15
N GLU A 675 17.65 -30.92 25.52
CA GLU A 675 18.66 -31.72 26.22
C GLU A 675 19.52 -30.86 27.18
N LEU A 676 19.91 -29.66 26.74
CA LEU A 676 20.63 -28.68 27.56
C LEU A 676 19.77 -28.19 28.74
N LEU A 677 18.49 -27.89 28.53
CA LEU A 677 17.55 -27.51 29.58
C LEU A 677 17.39 -28.63 30.63
N GLU A 678 17.20 -29.88 30.20
CA GLU A 678 17.16 -31.03 31.11
C GLU A 678 18.48 -31.24 31.85
N SER A 679 19.63 -30.98 31.21
CA SER A 679 20.94 -31.05 31.88
C SER A 679 21.09 -29.96 32.94
N ALA A 680 20.79 -28.71 32.60
CA ALA A 680 20.85 -27.55 33.50
C ALA A 680 19.98 -27.76 34.75
N LEU A 681 18.73 -28.21 34.57
CA LEU A 681 17.80 -28.51 35.65
C LEU A 681 18.23 -29.68 36.55
N ARG A 682 19.01 -30.65 36.03
CA ARG A 682 19.57 -31.75 36.83
C ARG A 682 20.77 -31.32 37.68
N ILE A 683 21.54 -30.33 37.25
CA ILE A 683 22.71 -29.81 38.00
C ILE A 683 22.40 -28.58 38.87
N GLY A 684 21.20 -27.99 38.73
CA GLY A 684 20.78 -26.78 39.46
C GLY A 684 21.24 -25.47 38.81
N ASP A 685 21.64 -25.50 37.54
CA ASP A 685 22.00 -24.31 36.77
C ASP A 685 20.72 -23.61 36.27
N GLN A 686 20.27 -22.62 37.04
CA GLN A 686 19.06 -21.86 36.73
C GLN A 686 19.27 -20.85 35.59
N GLU A 687 20.49 -20.34 35.40
CA GLU A 687 20.80 -19.32 34.39
C GLU A 687 20.68 -19.92 32.98
N VAL A 688 21.35 -21.07 32.75
CA VAL A 688 21.22 -21.82 31.49
C VAL A 688 19.79 -22.35 31.31
N ALA A 689 19.12 -22.76 32.39
CA ALA A 689 17.74 -23.24 32.29
C ALA A 689 16.76 -22.13 31.83
N ASP A 690 16.90 -20.90 32.32
CA ASP A 690 16.04 -19.78 31.91
C ASP A 690 16.41 -19.24 30.51
N GLU A 691 17.70 -19.25 30.14
CA GLU A 691 18.15 -18.99 28.77
C GLU A 691 17.50 -19.99 27.76
N LYS A 692 17.55 -21.28 28.05
CA LYS A 692 16.99 -22.31 27.16
C LYS A 692 15.47 -22.32 27.14
N ARG A 693 14.80 -22.00 28.25
CA ARG A 693 13.34 -21.72 28.26
C ARG A 693 12.98 -20.56 27.35
N ALA A 694 13.75 -19.47 27.37
CA ALA A 694 13.49 -18.32 26.50
C ALA A 694 13.66 -18.66 25.02
N GLN A 695 14.71 -19.40 24.66
CA GLN A 695 14.95 -19.85 23.28
C GLN A 695 13.85 -20.81 22.79
N LEU A 696 13.50 -21.84 23.57
CA LEU A 696 12.43 -22.78 23.19
C LEU A 696 11.06 -22.11 23.08
N ARG A 697 10.77 -21.08 23.89
CA ARG A 697 9.53 -20.29 23.81
C ARG A 697 9.37 -19.54 22.48
N LEU A 698 10.46 -19.26 21.77
CA LEU A 698 10.45 -18.65 20.44
C LEU A 698 10.52 -19.71 19.32
N ASP A 699 11.41 -20.68 19.46
CA ASP A 699 11.69 -21.68 18.43
C ASP A 699 10.56 -22.70 18.25
N GLU A 700 9.92 -23.18 19.33
CA GLU A 700 8.89 -24.22 19.24
C GLU A 700 7.60 -23.74 18.53
N PRO A 701 7.03 -22.56 18.83
CA PRO A 701 5.90 -22.03 18.07
C PRO A 701 6.27 -21.75 16.61
N LYS A 702 7.48 -21.26 16.36
CA LYS A 702 7.99 -20.98 15.00
C LYS A 702 8.03 -22.26 14.15
N LEU A 703 8.53 -23.37 14.69
CA LEU A 703 8.55 -24.66 13.97
C LEU A 703 7.13 -25.22 13.77
N ALA A 704 6.23 -25.09 14.75
CA ALA A 704 4.85 -25.54 14.62
C ALA A 704 4.09 -24.78 13.52
N GLN A 705 4.21 -23.45 13.50
CA GLN A 705 3.60 -22.59 12.47
C GLN A 705 4.22 -22.83 11.09
N ALA A 706 5.53 -23.05 11.01
CA ALA A 706 6.22 -23.40 9.77
C ALA A 706 5.69 -24.70 9.14
N ARG A 707 5.44 -25.73 9.97
CA ARG A 707 4.83 -27.00 9.54
C ARG A 707 3.41 -26.82 9.03
N GLU A 708 2.57 -26.08 9.77
CA GLU A 708 1.18 -25.80 9.37
C GLU A 708 1.11 -24.95 8.09
N LEU A 709 1.99 -23.96 7.93
CA LEU A 709 2.14 -23.19 6.68
C LEU A 709 2.55 -24.08 5.50
N THR A 710 3.59 -24.91 5.68
CA THR A 710 4.09 -25.81 4.63
C THR A 710 2.99 -26.78 4.18
N GLN A 711 2.26 -27.37 5.12
CA GLN A 711 1.15 -28.27 4.83
C GLN A 711 0.02 -27.55 4.05
N GLN A 712 -0.39 -26.35 4.47
CA GLN A 712 -1.42 -25.57 3.75
C GLN A 712 -0.94 -25.16 2.35
N ILE A 713 0.32 -24.76 2.17
CA ILE A 713 0.90 -24.40 0.87
C ILE A 713 0.90 -25.62 -0.07
N ALA A 714 1.31 -26.79 0.43
CA ALA A 714 1.29 -28.03 -0.33
C ALA A 714 -0.14 -28.44 -0.72
N GLN A 715 -1.12 -28.28 0.18
CA GLN A 715 -2.53 -28.56 -0.08
C GLN A 715 -3.09 -27.64 -1.16
N ILE A 716 -2.88 -26.32 -1.04
CA ILE A 716 -3.29 -25.31 -2.04
C ILE A 716 -2.66 -25.56 -3.41
N GLN A 717 -1.42 -26.06 -3.46
CA GLN A 717 -0.72 -26.40 -4.69
C GLN A 717 -1.26 -27.72 -5.30
N GLN A 718 -1.57 -28.72 -4.48
CA GLN A 718 -2.09 -30.03 -4.90
C GLN A 718 -3.55 -29.96 -5.38
N ASP A 719 -4.42 -29.23 -4.66
CA ASP A 719 -5.83 -29.03 -5.01
C ASP A 719 -6.04 -27.98 -6.11
N GLY A 720 -5.03 -27.15 -6.39
CA GLY A 720 -5.08 -26.07 -7.37
C GLY A 720 -5.98 -24.90 -6.98
N SER A 721 -6.40 -24.81 -5.71
CA SER A 721 -7.35 -23.82 -5.19
C SER A 721 -6.81 -22.40 -5.19
N TYR A 722 -5.52 -22.18 -5.49
CA TYR A 722 -4.99 -20.86 -5.84
C TYR A 722 -5.58 -20.30 -7.15
N ARG A 723 -6.20 -21.13 -8.00
CA ARG A 723 -6.91 -20.74 -9.24
C ARG A 723 -8.39 -20.42 -9.01
N ILE A 724 -8.84 -20.38 -7.75
CA ILE A 724 -10.23 -20.16 -7.33
C ILE A 724 -10.25 -19.23 -6.11
N ALA A 725 -10.96 -18.10 -6.20
CA ALA A 725 -10.94 -17.08 -5.14
C ALA A 725 -11.36 -17.65 -3.79
N GLY A 726 -12.46 -18.41 -3.76
CA GLY A 726 -13.06 -18.90 -2.53
C GLY A 726 -13.31 -17.73 -1.57
N GLN A 727 -12.88 -17.91 -0.32
CA GLN A 727 -12.97 -16.93 0.76
C GLN A 727 -11.66 -16.13 0.98
N GLU A 728 -10.58 -16.50 0.28
CA GLU A 728 -9.25 -15.91 0.45
C GLU A 728 -8.48 -15.86 -0.89
N PRO A 729 -8.66 -14.80 -1.71
CA PRO A 729 -8.04 -14.72 -3.05
C PRO A 729 -6.51 -14.72 -3.04
N TYR A 730 -5.89 -14.29 -1.94
CA TYR A 730 -4.44 -14.20 -1.76
C TYR A 730 -3.83 -15.40 -1.00
N LYS A 731 -4.60 -16.49 -0.79
CA LYS A 731 -4.21 -17.60 0.08
C LYS A 731 -2.78 -18.14 -0.11
N MET A 732 -2.36 -18.25 -1.37
CA MET A 732 -1.07 -18.80 -1.75
C MET A 732 0.06 -17.77 -1.60
N PRO A 733 0.02 -16.57 -2.24
CA PRO A 733 1.08 -15.58 -2.08
C PRO A 733 1.26 -15.10 -0.63
N THR A 734 0.19 -14.99 0.17
CA THR A 734 0.30 -14.62 1.60
C THR A 734 1.07 -15.66 2.41
N ARG A 735 0.74 -16.96 2.27
CA ARG A 735 1.42 -18.04 3.02
C ARG A 735 2.86 -18.24 2.56
N LEU A 736 3.12 -18.11 1.27
CA LEU A 736 4.48 -18.14 0.72
C LEU A 736 5.36 -17.00 1.25
N ALA A 737 4.84 -15.77 1.27
CA ALA A 737 5.54 -14.62 1.85
C ALA A 737 5.86 -14.81 3.35
N VAL A 738 4.87 -15.24 4.14
CA VAL A 738 5.04 -15.46 5.58
C VAL A 738 6.03 -16.59 5.87
N LEU A 739 5.95 -17.72 5.16
CA LEU A 739 6.88 -18.84 5.37
C LEU A 739 8.32 -18.49 4.96
N ALA A 740 8.49 -17.73 3.87
CA ALA A 740 9.80 -17.27 3.41
C ALA A 740 10.46 -16.31 4.41
N GLU A 741 9.73 -15.29 4.86
CA GLU A 741 10.23 -14.31 5.84
C GLU A 741 10.52 -14.96 7.20
N MET A 742 9.71 -15.94 7.63
CA MET A 742 9.99 -16.73 8.84
C MET A 742 11.36 -17.44 8.81
N PHE A 743 11.92 -17.74 7.63
CA PHE A 743 13.23 -18.39 7.49
C PHE A 743 14.25 -17.52 6.74
N ASP A 744 14.18 -16.20 6.91
CA ASP A 744 15.19 -15.25 6.41
C ASP A 744 15.38 -15.26 4.88
N VAL A 745 14.39 -15.76 4.13
CA VAL A 745 14.32 -15.64 2.67
C VAL A 745 13.68 -14.29 2.34
N LYS A 746 14.37 -13.45 1.58
CA LYS A 746 13.99 -12.04 1.43
C LYS A 746 12.81 -11.91 0.47
N VAL A 747 11.67 -11.48 1.01
CA VAL A 747 10.40 -11.43 0.26
C VAL A 747 10.31 -10.16 -0.58
N MET A 748 10.00 -10.34 -1.86
CA MET A 748 9.72 -9.28 -2.81
C MET A 748 8.37 -9.57 -3.47
N PHE A 749 7.47 -8.59 -3.60
CA PHE A 749 6.18 -8.83 -4.23
C PHE A 749 5.66 -7.67 -5.08
N ASN A 750 5.03 -8.02 -6.21
CA ASN A 750 4.65 -7.06 -7.23
C ASN A 750 3.38 -7.43 -8.00
N CYS A 751 2.81 -6.41 -8.63
CA CYS A 751 1.89 -6.56 -9.74
C CYS A 751 2.35 -5.62 -10.85
N LYS A 752 1.55 -5.43 -11.92
CA LYS A 752 1.90 -4.51 -13.01
C LYS A 752 2.32 -3.11 -12.50
N SER A 753 1.67 -2.58 -11.46
CA SER A 753 1.83 -1.19 -11.00
C SER A 753 2.31 -1.02 -9.55
N GLY A 754 2.51 -2.09 -8.78
CA GLY A 754 2.84 -2.00 -7.34
C GLY A 754 1.75 -1.37 -6.45
N LYS A 755 0.59 -1.03 -7.04
CA LYS A 755 -0.53 -0.36 -6.37
C LYS A 755 -1.52 -1.37 -5.79
N ASP A 756 -2.47 -1.82 -6.60
CA ASP A 756 -3.73 -2.40 -6.12
C ASP A 756 -3.54 -3.81 -5.56
N ARG A 757 -3.19 -4.78 -6.43
CA ARG A 757 -2.94 -6.18 -6.03
C ARG A 757 -1.77 -6.30 -5.03
N THR A 758 -0.79 -5.41 -5.13
CA THR A 758 0.37 -5.36 -4.25
C THR A 758 -0.02 -4.85 -2.86
N GLY A 759 -0.79 -3.76 -2.75
CA GLY A 759 -1.25 -3.25 -1.46
C GLY A 759 -2.22 -4.19 -0.76
N GLU A 760 -3.00 -4.95 -1.52
CA GLU A 760 -3.89 -5.97 -0.96
C GLU A 760 -3.11 -7.16 -0.41
N LEU A 761 -2.07 -7.63 -1.11
CA LEU A 761 -1.17 -8.66 -0.58
C LEU A 761 -0.40 -8.14 0.66
N ASP A 762 0.04 -6.88 0.66
CA ASP A 762 0.66 -6.23 1.81
C ASP A 762 -0.28 -6.22 3.03
N ALA A 763 -1.55 -5.84 2.84
CA ALA A 763 -2.56 -5.87 3.89
C ALA A 763 -2.90 -7.31 4.36
N GLU A 764 -3.03 -8.28 3.44
CA GLU A 764 -3.24 -9.69 3.77
C GLU A 764 -2.06 -10.27 4.57
N ILE A 765 -0.79 -10.02 4.19
CA ILE A 765 0.39 -10.45 4.95
C ILE A 765 0.40 -9.83 6.35
N LYS A 766 0.18 -8.50 6.45
CA LYS A 766 0.16 -7.79 7.74
C LYS A 766 -0.91 -8.35 8.66
N HIS A 767 -2.13 -8.50 8.15
CA HIS A 767 -3.23 -9.10 8.90
C HIS A 767 -2.95 -10.57 9.28
N PHE A 768 -2.35 -11.35 8.39
CA PHE A 768 -2.00 -12.75 8.65
C PHE A 768 -0.97 -12.89 9.78
N LYS A 769 0.10 -12.09 9.78
CA LYS A 769 1.08 -12.07 10.89
C LYS A 769 0.43 -11.61 12.20
N LEU A 770 -0.44 -10.59 12.17
CA LEU A 770 -1.18 -10.14 13.35
C LEU A 770 -2.11 -11.22 13.92
N GLN A 771 -2.88 -11.91 13.09
CA GLN A 771 -3.70 -13.05 13.53
C GLN A 771 -2.84 -14.21 14.08
N THR A 772 -1.71 -14.49 13.43
CA THR A 772 -0.80 -15.56 13.89
C THR A 772 -0.19 -15.22 15.26
N ASN A 773 0.13 -13.95 15.50
CA ASN A 773 0.62 -13.47 16.80
C ASN A 773 -0.48 -13.49 17.88
N LEU A 774 -1.67 -12.92 17.57
CA LEU A 774 -2.82 -12.86 18.49
C LEU A 774 -3.35 -14.23 18.91
N THR A 775 -3.31 -15.23 18.03
CA THR A 775 -3.94 -16.54 18.25
C THR A 775 -2.96 -17.68 18.50
N GLY A 776 -1.68 -17.49 18.18
CA GLY A 776 -0.64 -18.52 18.15
C GLY A 776 -0.75 -19.52 17.00
N LYS A 777 -1.74 -19.40 16.10
CA LYS A 777 -2.09 -20.41 15.08
C LYS A 777 -2.04 -19.85 13.66
N VAL A 778 -1.78 -20.71 12.67
CA VAL A 778 -1.82 -20.31 11.26
C VAL A 778 -3.27 -20.30 10.77
N PRO A 779 -3.83 -19.18 10.27
CA PRO A 779 -5.23 -19.15 9.84
C PRO A 779 -5.47 -20.03 8.60
N HIS A 780 -6.38 -21.01 8.67
CA HIS A 780 -6.66 -21.97 7.59
C HIS A 780 -7.29 -21.33 6.33
N TYR A 781 -6.84 -21.71 5.13
CA TYR A 781 -7.20 -21.03 3.86
C TYR A 781 -8.65 -21.15 3.38
N GLU A 782 -9.41 -22.10 3.94
CA GLU A 782 -10.83 -22.30 3.63
C GLU A 782 -11.78 -21.63 4.62
N ARG A 783 -11.26 -21.01 5.68
CA ARG A 783 -12.08 -20.44 6.76
C ARG A 783 -12.86 -19.21 6.30
N THR A 784 -13.99 -18.95 6.94
CA THR A 784 -14.60 -17.62 6.95
C THR A 784 -13.90 -16.76 8.01
N ARG A 785 -13.67 -15.47 7.73
CA ARG A 785 -13.29 -14.50 8.77
C ARG A 785 -14.46 -14.30 9.72
N SER A 786 -14.20 -14.24 11.03
CA SER A 786 -15.21 -13.85 12.02
C SER A 786 -15.57 -12.35 11.88
N PRO A 787 -16.66 -11.86 12.51
CA PRO A 787 -16.96 -10.43 12.54
C PRO A 787 -15.85 -9.56 13.15
N SER A 788 -15.09 -10.07 14.11
CA SER A 788 -13.93 -9.33 14.67
C SER A 788 -12.76 -9.32 13.70
N GLU A 789 -12.49 -10.43 13.00
CA GLU A 789 -11.42 -10.50 11.99
C GLU A 789 -11.74 -9.68 10.73
N ILE A 790 -13.01 -9.53 10.38
CA ILE A 790 -13.47 -8.62 9.33
C ILE A 790 -13.17 -7.16 9.73
N ALA A 791 -13.43 -6.79 10.98
CA ALA A 791 -13.10 -5.46 11.50
C ALA A 791 -11.58 -5.23 11.58
N GLN A 792 -10.83 -6.22 12.07
CA GLN A 792 -9.37 -6.18 12.14
C GLN A 792 -8.73 -6.10 10.75
N PHE A 793 -9.24 -6.83 9.76
CA PHE A 793 -8.77 -6.74 8.38
C PHE A 793 -9.11 -5.39 7.73
N HIS A 794 -10.28 -4.80 8.03
CA HIS A 794 -10.57 -3.44 7.61
C HIS A 794 -9.57 -2.43 8.19
N GLU A 795 -9.26 -2.49 9.48
CA GLU A 795 -8.26 -1.62 10.11
C GLU A 795 -6.89 -1.75 9.43
N VAL A 796 -6.45 -2.98 9.12
CA VAL A 796 -5.18 -3.20 8.39
C VAL A 796 -5.24 -2.67 6.96
N VAL A 797 -6.33 -2.90 6.20
CA VAL A 797 -6.40 -2.46 4.80
C VAL A 797 -6.50 -0.94 4.66
N THR A 798 -7.06 -0.24 5.65
CA THR A 798 -7.09 1.24 5.68
C THR A 798 -5.82 1.87 6.27
N HIS A 799 -5.15 1.21 7.23
CA HIS A 799 -4.00 1.76 7.95
C HIS A 799 -2.66 1.06 7.64
N SER A 800 -2.54 0.39 6.50
CA SER A 800 -1.28 -0.22 6.02
C SER A 800 -0.38 0.72 5.20
N GLY A 801 -0.78 1.99 5.01
CA GLY A 801 -0.06 2.97 4.18
C GLY A 801 -0.36 2.88 2.67
N ASN A 802 -1.33 2.04 2.28
CA ASN A 802 -1.58 1.71 0.88
C ASN A 802 -2.36 2.78 0.11
N PHE A 803 -3.25 3.54 0.78
CA PHE A 803 -3.94 4.67 0.16
C PHE A 803 -2.96 5.80 -0.18
N GLU A 804 -1.98 6.02 0.68
CA GLU A 804 -0.89 6.98 0.51
C GLU A 804 0.02 6.55 -0.64
N MET A 805 0.40 5.27 -0.71
CA MET A 805 1.15 4.72 -1.85
C MET A 805 0.40 4.84 -3.19
N GLN A 806 -0.92 4.65 -3.20
CA GLN A 806 -1.76 4.88 -4.38
C GLN A 806 -1.77 6.36 -4.78
N ARG A 807 -1.83 7.27 -3.80
CA ARG A 807 -1.77 8.74 -3.99
C ARG A 807 -0.41 9.20 -4.51
N LEU A 808 0.70 8.67 -3.99
CA LEU A 808 2.06 8.87 -4.54
C LEU A 808 2.14 8.43 -6.01
N ASN A 809 1.42 7.36 -6.36
CA ASN A 809 1.50 6.74 -7.68
C ASN A 809 0.46 7.20 -8.71
N THR A 810 -0.50 8.07 -8.36
CA THR A 810 -1.59 8.49 -9.28
C THR A 810 -2.17 9.89 -9.02
N GLY A 811 -1.78 10.54 -7.92
CA GLY A 811 -2.51 11.68 -7.34
C GLY A 811 -3.73 11.28 -6.50
N TYR A 812 -4.27 10.06 -6.66
CA TYR A 812 -5.52 9.61 -6.02
C TYR A 812 -5.33 8.43 -5.05
N ALA A 813 -6.11 8.41 -3.98
CA ALA A 813 -6.25 7.26 -3.08
C ALA A 813 -7.42 6.33 -3.50
N GLY A 814 -7.29 5.05 -3.14
CA GLY A 814 -8.28 3.99 -3.34
C GLY A 814 -7.81 2.86 -4.27
N TYR A 815 -8.36 1.67 -4.08
CA TYR A 815 -8.04 0.47 -4.86
C TYR A 815 -8.89 0.33 -6.14
N LYS A 816 -8.41 -0.46 -7.12
CA LYS A 816 -9.11 -0.78 -8.38
C LYS A 816 -9.40 -2.26 -8.58
N LEU A 817 -9.63 -3.01 -7.49
CA LEU A 817 -9.86 -4.46 -7.49
C LEU A 817 -11.30 -4.86 -7.91
N LEU A 818 -11.80 -4.25 -8.98
CA LEU A 818 -13.14 -4.43 -9.51
C LEU A 818 -13.37 -5.85 -10.05
N GLY A 819 -14.35 -6.55 -9.48
CA GLY A 819 -14.88 -7.81 -10.01
C GLY A 819 -14.62 -9.05 -9.16
N VAL A 820 -13.94 -8.91 -8.02
CA VAL A 820 -13.76 -9.99 -7.03
C VAL A 820 -14.63 -9.64 -5.81
N ASN A 821 -15.92 -9.98 -5.85
CA ASN A 821 -16.88 -9.60 -4.78
C ASN A 821 -16.45 -10.10 -3.39
N SER A 822 -15.89 -11.32 -3.32
CA SER A 822 -15.43 -11.91 -2.08
C SER A 822 -14.33 -11.12 -1.39
N LEU A 823 -13.60 -10.24 -2.10
CA LEU A 823 -12.63 -9.33 -1.51
C LEU A 823 -13.32 -8.28 -0.62
N TYR A 824 -14.41 -7.68 -1.10
CA TYR A 824 -15.17 -6.69 -0.34
C TYR A 824 -15.76 -7.30 0.93
N GLU A 825 -16.22 -8.54 0.83
CA GLU A 825 -16.79 -9.32 1.94
C GLU A 825 -15.76 -9.56 3.06
N GLN A 826 -14.46 -9.65 2.76
CA GLN A 826 -13.40 -9.85 3.77
C GLN A 826 -13.24 -8.67 4.74
N PHE A 827 -13.52 -7.43 4.32
CA PHE A 827 -13.41 -6.22 5.14
C PHE A 827 -14.77 -5.57 5.45
N GLY A 828 -15.87 -6.31 5.26
CA GLY A 828 -17.21 -5.93 5.72
C GLY A 828 -18.07 -5.20 4.69
N GLY A 829 -17.58 -5.04 3.46
CA GLY A 829 -18.38 -4.65 2.31
C GLY A 829 -19.45 -5.71 1.99
N GLN A 830 -20.67 -5.27 1.70
CA GLN A 830 -21.78 -6.12 1.29
C GLN A 830 -21.95 -6.14 -0.23
N ASN A 831 -21.50 -5.10 -0.94
CA ASN A 831 -21.48 -5.03 -2.41
C ASN A 831 -20.75 -3.76 -2.90
N LYS A 832 -20.38 -3.73 -4.18
CA LYS A 832 -19.74 -2.60 -4.90
C LYS A 832 -20.43 -1.21 -4.84
N HIS A 833 -21.54 -1.06 -4.11
CA HIS A 833 -22.28 0.20 -3.90
C HIS A 833 -22.50 0.56 -2.42
N ASP A 834 -22.02 -0.25 -1.47
CA ASP A 834 -22.01 0.16 -0.06
C ASP A 834 -20.90 1.18 0.25
N GLU A 835 -20.99 1.79 1.41
CA GLU A 835 -20.15 2.90 1.88
C GLU A 835 -18.70 2.46 2.17
N ILE A 836 -18.50 1.25 2.72
CA ILE A 836 -17.18 0.68 3.06
C ILE A 836 -16.43 0.35 1.77
N THR A 837 -17.11 -0.32 0.84
CA THR A 837 -16.59 -0.57 -0.50
C THR A 837 -16.33 0.74 -1.25
N GLY A 838 -17.15 1.78 -1.02
CA GLY A 838 -16.95 3.13 -1.54
C GLY A 838 -15.67 3.81 -1.02
N ASN A 839 -15.41 3.73 0.28
CA ASN A 839 -14.18 4.23 0.92
C ASN A 839 -12.95 3.50 0.38
N PHE A 840 -12.98 2.17 0.34
CA PHE A 840 -11.89 1.33 -0.17
C PHE A 840 -11.54 1.61 -1.65
N LEU A 841 -12.55 1.82 -2.50
CA LEU A 841 -12.32 2.15 -3.92
C LEU A 841 -11.90 3.62 -4.15
N GLY A 842 -12.21 4.54 -3.23
CA GLY A 842 -11.80 5.96 -3.28
C GLY A 842 -12.10 6.65 -4.61
N LEU A 843 -11.28 7.65 -4.97
CA LEU A 843 -11.32 8.29 -6.30
C LEU A 843 -10.86 7.34 -7.43
N SER A 844 -10.09 6.32 -7.07
CA SER A 844 -9.68 5.23 -7.95
C SER A 844 -10.85 4.48 -8.61
N GLY A 845 -11.96 4.27 -7.90
CA GLY A 845 -13.17 3.64 -8.42
C GLY A 845 -13.92 4.45 -9.50
N TYR A 846 -13.62 5.75 -9.62
CA TYR A 846 -14.28 6.67 -10.56
C TYR A 846 -13.41 7.01 -11.78
N THR A 847 -12.10 6.75 -11.69
CA THR A 847 -11.11 7.00 -12.74
C THR A 847 -10.65 5.71 -13.41
N LYS A 848 -10.65 5.67 -14.75
CA LYS A 848 -9.81 4.69 -15.46
C LYS A 848 -8.38 5.22 -15.53
N SER A 849 -7.48 4.50 -14.88
CA SER A 849 -6.02 4.61 -14.98
C SER A 849 -5.48 3.37 -15.71
#